data_AF-A0A2P5HRC5-F1
#
_entry.id   AF-A0A2P5HRC5-F1
#
_cell.length_a   1.000
_cell.length_b   1.000
_cell.length_c   1.000
_cell.angle_alpha   90.00
_cell.angle_beta   90.00
_cell.angle_gamma   90.00
#
_symmetry.space_group_name_H-M   'P 1'
#
loop_
_entity.id
_entity.type
_entity.pdbx_description
1 polymer ?
#
loop_
_entity_poly.entity_id
_entity_poly.type
_entity_poly.pdbx_seq_one_letter_code
_entity_poly.pdbx_strand_id
1 'polypeptide(L)'
;MRHLQDGVLLDMRSLNSMSFDAEKQQVTVGGGVLTDEFVRFLESRGMEVNVGSCPTTGLIGVSFGGGLGRLQGKYGLLHDSMVSCRLVLADSSIINVSRDSHPDLFWAIRGAGHNFGIAVEATFQVYPEAHDGIHFTWDLDFGLDQCDALFTRLNEVTEVMPPELAIIILWNRQNKSGIKNLILINLVWSGEEADADEWVQRFKSLGPVDSSGKIKTTWSELPWTTYNGQNKLLSKPEVWARKRYGMMGAVSVEKFDIPTTKAFFHSLKEMNEKWAGKGLFGAMFECFSHDRVRQLPADSTAFPWRWGTNHFFMISATLLSLEDRDAFEGYLDNWKRRFIDVSGYGRLQQYVNYGNTTSTMQDPPEALYGYEPWRLEKLRALKRKLSAAGQPRIDVYTVDGVGSTMELDRGSMGLVCTVVDVELAMNSVEEQGTCLRRIGWKIRELHDKYGPVVRISHDELSYTSSGAWRKIYTQRSPEFSKCLDGRGIAPATINGKYSMPTENQERHGRLRRAVNPAFSERALREQEGFLQEHSNNLIAHLKKRCREGPVDITLWYNLCAFDIVSDLSIGQAAGALNNGDEPYIRNMLDHAKAVRWCQLATQYGVMDLLQYLTPRYVAESRRKQIAATTAKVQKRMANAKDANKDWMSYILNHETEKLTLIELVMMAGTFIVAGSGTSAGGLSGTTYLLLKNQDKLSKLCTEIGDSFKSQDEITMLTTARCKYLNAVLEEGLRLYPPVPTTVARWVPGKGEEIDGKWVPGGAAVGCNQLSCGHSELNFKRAREFIPERWLELPPGSEFENDDKEARQPFSMGPRNCIGKTMSYAEMRMVLAKVLLNFDLELADPSEDWWFTQDTYFVWEKKPLMVGKLRQANGFTISDVFTNASVGEGAGILAISTHRETVGPTVFARPDSSTSVGDVSPPYQFRRSSSARRTSRTQMPVGCV
;
A
#
# COMPACT_ATOMS: atom_id res chain seq x y z
N MET A 1 3.77 -8.49 13.51
CA MET A 1 3.73 -7.04 13.17
C MET A 1 5.10 -6.50 12.75
N ARG A 2 5.95 -5.91 13.61
CA ARG A 2 7.19 -5.21 13.16
C ARG A 2 8.23 -6.07 12.41
N HIS A 3 8.24 -7.38 12.65
CA HIS A 3 9.07 -8.35 11.93
C HIS A 3 8.24 -9.24 10.96
N LEU A 4 6.97 -8.89 10.71
CA LEU A 4 6.16 -9.54 9.69
C LEU A 4 6.64 -9.03 8.32
N GLN A 5 7.19 -9.93 7.52
CA GLN A 5 7.54 -9.67 6.13
C GLN A 5 6.51 -10.36 5.24
N ASP A 6 6.13 -9.71 4.14
CA ASP A 6 5.26 -10.25 3.09
C ASP A 6 3.92 -10.86 3.61
N GLY A 7 3.34 -10.28 4.68
CA GLY A 7 2.07 -10.69 5.29
C GLY A 7 1.04 -9.56 5.39
N VAL A 8 -0.23 -9.90 5.21
CA VAL A 8 -1.37 -8.95 5.14
C VAL A 8 -1.96 -8.68 6.52
N LEU A 9 -2.37 -7.42 6.78
CA LEU A 9 -3.15 -7.02 7.95
C LEU A 9 -4.58 -6.72 7.51
N LEU A 10 -5.57 -7.42 8.06
CA LEU A 10 -6.99 -7.20 7.76
C LEU A 10 -7.65 -6.43 8.91
N ASP A 11 -8.22 -5.25 8.62
CA ASP A 11 -9.12 -4.59 9.56
C ASP A 11 -10.51 -5.22 9.48
N MET A 12 -10.85 -5.99 10.51
CA MET A 12 -12.12 -6.71 10.62
C MET A 12 -13.27 -5.83 11.14
N ARG A 13 -13.02 -4.56 11.53
CA ARG A 13 -14.01 -3.72 12.26
C ARG A 13 -15.30 -3.41 11.51
N SER A 14 -15.34 -3.54 10.18
CA SER A 14 -16.59 -3.46 9.41
C SER A 14 -17.51 -4.68 9.60
N LEU A 15 -17.02 -5.77 10.20
CA LEU A 15 -17.77 -6.97 10.57
C LEU A 15 -18.14 -6.92 12.07
N ASN A 16 -18.70 -5.82 12.55
CA ASN A 16 -19.10 -5.62 13.95
C ASN A 16 -20.60 -5.92 14.23
N SER A 17 -21.24 -6.73 13.40
CA SER A 17 -22.64 -7.14 13.55
C SER A 17 -22.84 -8.09 14.73
N MET A 18 -23.99 -8.00 15.42
CA MET A 18 -24.41 -8.92 16.48
C MET A 18 -25.90 -9.25 16.36
N SER A 19 -26.27 -10.51 16.57
CA SER A 19 -27.65 -11.01 16.49
C SER A 19 -27.92 -12.02 17.61
N PHE A 20 -29.11 -11.97 18.22
CA PHE A 20 -29.50 -12.82 19.36
C PHE A 20 -30.65 -13.76 19.00
N ASP A 21 -30.42 -15.04 19.19
CA ASP A 21 -31.42 -16.10 19.16
C ASP A 21 -31.88 -16.38 20.60
N ALA A 22 -33.05 -15.85 20.95
CA ALA A 22 -33.60 -15.94 22.30
C ALA A 22 -34.11 -17.36 22.65
N GLU A 23 -34.50 -18.17 21.65
CA GLU A 23 -34.96 -19.54 21.88
C GLU A 23 -33.80 -20.48 22.21
N LYS A 24 -32.64 -20.28 21.58
CA LYS A 24 -31.42 -21.06 21.83
C LYS A 24 -30.50 -20.44 22.90
N GLN A 25 -30.79 -19.22 23.34
CA GLN A 25 -29.91 -18.39 24.16
C GLN A 25 -28.50 -18.26 23.54
N GLN A 26 -28.45 -17.91 22.25
CA GLN A 26 -27.20 -17.83 21.48
C GLN A 26 -27.03 -16.46 20.82
N VAL A 27 -25.81 -15.92 20.83
CA VAL A 27 -25.46 -14.70 20.08
C VAL A 27 -24.46 -15.03 18.99
N THR A 28 -24.80 -14.63 17.77
CA THR A 28 -23.89 -14.65 16.62
C THR A 28 -23.26 -13.27 16.45
N VAL A 29 -21.94 -13.22 16.37
CA VAL A 29 -21.11 -12.01 16.27
C VAL A 29 -20.26 -12.04 15.01
N GLY A 30 -20.02 -10.89 14.39
CA GLY A 30 -19.05 -10.74 13.32
C GLY A 30 -17.61 -10.67 13.83
N GLY A 31 -16.64 -10.93 12.94
CA GLY A 31 -15.21 -10.99 13.27
C GLY A 31 -14.57 -9.72 13.80
N GLY A 32 -15.24 -8.56 13.66
CA GLY A 32 -14.76 -7.28 14.16
C GLY A 32 -15.23 -6.90 15.57
N VAL A 33 -16.16 -7.65 16.18
CA VAL A 33 -16.81 -7.27 17.45
C VAL A 33 -15.80 -7.24 18.61
N LEU A 34 -15.76 -6.11 19.33
CA LEU A 34 -14.96 -5.95 20.55
C LEU A 34 -15.68 -6.52 21.77
N THR A 35 -14.91 -6.88 22.80
CA THR A 35 -15.44 -7.44 24.05
C THR A 35 -16.45 -6.51 24.74
N ASP A 36 -16.19 -5.19 24.83
CA ASP A 36 -17.12 -4.21 25.40
C ASP A 36 -18.46 -4.13 24.64
N GLU A 37 -18.40 -4.17 23.31
CA GLU A 37 -19.59 -4.13 22.45
C GLU A 37 -20.49 -5.35 22.70
N PHE A 38 -19.88 -6.53 22.81
CA PHE A 38 -20.56 -7.79 23.10
C PHE A 38 -21.15 -7.84 24.50
N VAL A 39 -20.39 -7.44 25.52
CA VAL A 39 -20.88 -7.44 26.92
C VAL A 39 -22.07 -6.49 27.07
N ARG A 40 -22.00 -5.27 26.52
CA ARG A 40 -23.13 -4.32 26.56
C ARG A 40 -24.35 -4.80 25.77
N PHE A 41 -24.13 -5.50 24.65
CA PHE A 41 -25.21 -6.10 23.87
C PHE A 41 -25.92 -7.22 24.65
N LEU A 42 -25.19 -8.00 25.45
CA LEU A 42 -25.73 -9.08 26.27
C LEU A 42 -26.41 -8.59 27.56
N GLU A 43 -25.80 -7.62 28.25
CA GLU A 43 -26.40 -6.95 29.42
C GLU A 43 -27.75 -6.30 29.04
N SER A 44 -27.84 -5.67 27.85
CA SER A 44 -29.11 -5.14 27.33
C SER A 44 -30.17 -6.21 26.95
N ARG A 45 -29.91 -7.49 27.25
CA ARG A 45 -30.79 -8.65 27.02
C ARG A 45 -30.97 -9.51 28.28
N GLY A 46 -30.38 -9.14 29.42
CA GLY A 46 -30.42 -9.93 30.65
C GLY A 46 -29.57 -11.21 30.59
N MET A 47 -28.47 -11.18 29.84
CA MET A 47 -27.62 -12.35 29.57
C MET A 47 -26.15 -12.08 29.93
N GLU A 48 -25.45 -13.06 30.49
CA GLU A 48 -24.01 -13.04 30.75
C GLU A 48 -23.27 -14.28 30.20
N VAL A 49 -21.95 -14.17 30.07
CA VAL A 49 -21.02 -15.27 29.75
C VAL A 49 -19.61 -14.90 30.20
N ASN A 50 -18.69 -15.85 30.33
CA ASN A 50 -17.29 -15.51 30.56
C ASN A 50 -16.63 -14.86 29.32
N VAL A 51 -15.86 -13.80 29.52
CA VAL A 51 -15.18 -13.00 28.48
C VAL A 51 -13.80 -12.54 28.95
N GLY A 52 -12.95 -12.11 28.00
CA GLY A 52 -11.59 -11.63 28.29
C GLY A 52 -11.54 -10.44 29.25
N SER A 53 -10.51 -10.38 30.09
CA SER A 53 -10.33 -9.32 31.10
C SER A 53 -10.18 -7.88 30.55
N CYS A 54 -9.83 -7.73 29.27
CA CYS A 54 -9.62 -6.45 28.60
C CYS A 54 -10.82 -6.09 27.69
N PRO A 55 -11.53 -4.97 27.92
CA PRO A 55 -12.76 -4.65 27.18
C PRO A 55 -12.52 -4.28 25.69
N THR A 56 -11.32 -3.85 25.31
CA THR A 56 -11.02 -3.32 23.96
C THR A 56 -10.35 -4.33 23.02
N THR A 57 -10.43 -5.63 23.31
CA THR A 57 -9.91 -6.70 22.45
C THR A 57 -11.04 -7.36 21.65
N GLY A 58 -10.80 -7.70 20.39
CA GLY A 58 -11.72 -8.47 19.54
C GLY A 58 -12.09 -9.82 20.16
N LEU A 59 -13.39 -10.08 20.23
CA LEU A 59 -13.97 -11.17 21.01
C LEU A 59 -13.54 -12.56 20.49
N ILE A 60 -13.56 -12.76 19.16
CA ILE A 60 -13.23 -14.07 18.59
C ILE A 60 -11.74 -14.39 18.76
N GLY A 61 -10.84 -13.43 18.52
CA GLY A 61 -9.39 -13.60 18.74
C GLY A 61 -9.04 -13.94 20.20
N VAL A 62 -9.74 -13.32 21.16
CA VAL A 62 -9.63 -13.72 22.57
C VAL A 62 -10.09 -15.17 22.79
N SER A 63 -11.25 -15.55 22.24
CA SER A 63 -11.78 -16.92 22.37
C SER A 63 -10.84 -17.99 21.77
N PHE A 64 -10.17 -17.69 20.65
CA PHE A 64 -9.26 -18.59 19.96
C PHE A 64 -8.07 -19.06 20.80
N GLY A 65 -7.63 -18.27 21.79
CA GLY A 65 -6.66 -18.70 22.79
C GLY A 65 -7.27 -19.29 24.05
N GLY A 66 -8.49 -18.89 24.40
CA GLY A 66 -9.15 -19.23 25.67
C GLY A 66 -10.34 -18.32 25.94
N GLY A 67 -10.04 -17.05 26.15
CA GLY A 67 -10.88 -16.14 26.91
C GLY A 67 -10.84 -16.48 28.40
N LEU A 68 -9.65 -16.39 28.98
CA LEU A 68 -9.49 -16.31 30.43
C LEU A 68 -10.25 -15.08 30.95
N GLY A 69 -10.95 -15.22 32.06
CA GLY A 69 -11.79 -14.14 32.55
C GLY A 69 -12.46 -14.42 33.89
N ARG A 70 -13.00 -13.34 34.46
CA ARG A 70 -13.53 -13.27 35.83
C ARG A 70 -14.68 -14.25 36.10
N LEU A 71 -15.42 -14.68 35.08
CA LEU A 71 -16.58 -15.57 35.22
C LEU A 71 -16.31 -17.01 34.77
N GLN A 72 -15.04 -17.38 34.52
CA GLN A 72 -14.70 -18.72 34.04
C GLN A 72 -15.00 -19.82 35.08
N GLY A 73 -15.04 -19.47 36.37
CA GLY A 73 -15.45 -20.39 37.45
C GLY A 73 -16.90 -20.85 37.28
N LYS A 74 -17.79 -19.93 36.88
CA LYS A 74 -19.21 -20.17 36.56
C LYS A 74 -19.41 -20.85 35.19
N TYR A 75 -18.79 -20.32 34.13
CA TYR A 75 -19.16 -20.67 32.73
C TYR A 75 -18.09 -21.42 31.91
N GLY A 76 -16.87 -21.56 32.43
CA GLY A 76 -15.73 -22.09 31.68
C GLY A 76 -15.06 -21.02 30.80
N LEU A 77 -14.19 -21.44 29.88
CA LEU A 77 -13.50 -20.50 28.98
C LEU A 77 -14.49 -19.96 27.94
N LEU A 78 -14.26 -18.76 27.40
CA LEU A 78 -15.16 -18.18 26.38
C LEU A 78 -15.37 -19.14 25.19
N HIS A 79 -14.34 -19.90 24.79
CA HIS A 79 -14.51 -20.90 23.73
C HIS A 79 -15.28 -22.16 24.14
N ASP A 80 -15.51 -22.44 25.43
CA ASP A 80 -16.38 -23.54 25.85
C ASP A 80 -17.85 -23.24 25.52
N SER A 81 -18.19 -21.95 25.50
CA SER A 81 -19.47 -21.42 25.03
C SER A 81 -19.53 -21.26 23.50
N MET A 82 -18.44 -21.43 22.74
CA MET A 82 -18.51 -21.37 21.28
C MET A 82 -19.32 -22.57 20.74
N VAL A 83 -20.28 -22.29 19.87
CA VAL A 83 -21.19 -23.26 19.22
C VAL A 83 -20.76 -23.53 17.79
N SER A 84 -20.40 -22.48 17.05
CA SER A 84 -19.91 -22.55 15.68
C SER A 84 -19.05 -21.33 15.34
N CYS A 85 -18.23 -21.45 14.30
CA CYS A 85 -17.47 -20.35 13.72
C CYS A 85 -17.44 -20.48 12.20
N ARG A 86 -17.46 -19.34 11.49
CA ARG A 86 -17.35 -19.25 10.04
C ARG A 86 -15.96 -18.76 9.67
N LEU A 87 -15.20 -19.65 9.03
CA LEU A 87 -13.80 -19.43 8.69
C LEU A 87 -13.65 -19.23 7.19
N VAL A 88 -12.83 -18.25 6.79
CA VAL A 88 -12.18 -18.24 5.48
C VAL A 88 -10.84 -18.97 5.62
N LEU A 89 -10.64 -20.00 4.79
CA LEU A 89 -9.43 -20.83 4.80
C LEU A 89 -8.38 -20.34 3.80
N ALA A 90 -7.18 -20.93 3.85
CA ALA A 90 -6.06 -20.61 2.95
C ALA A 90 -6.37 -20.86 1.46
N ASP A 91 -7.32 -21.75 1.17
CA ASP A 91 -7.81 -22.04 -0.19
C ASP A 91 -8.88 -21.06 -0.69
N SER A 92 -9.16 -20.00 0.07
CA SER A 92 -10.27 -19.04 -0.13
C SER A 92 -11.68 -19.67 -0.01
N SER A 93 -11.81 -20.92 0.45
CA SER A 93 -13.12 -21.47 0.80
C SER A 93 -13.65 -20.82 2.09
N ILE A 94 -14.98 -20.76 2.21
CA ILE A 94 -15.67 -20.25 3.41
C ILE A 94 -16.48 -21.39 3.98
N ILE A 95 -16.13 -21.85 5.18
CA ILE A 95 -16.77 -22.99 5.84
C ILE A 95 -17.33 -22.62 7.22
N ASN A 96 -18.44 -23.25 7.58
CA ASN A 96 -18.99 -23.21 8.93
C ASN A 96 -18.48 -24.43 9.70
N VAL A 97 -17.76 -24.22 10.80
CA VAL A 97 -17.25 -25.27 11.69
C VAL A 97 -18.03 -25.31 13.00
N SER A 98 -18.36 -26.50 13.47
CA SER A 98 -19.15 -26.78 14.68
C SER A 98 -18.82 -28.19 15.20
N ARG A 99 -19.55 -28.68 16.20
CA ARG A 99 -19.44 -30.08 16.64
C ARG A 99 -19.82 -31.09 15.54
N ASP A 100 -20.75 -30.71 14.66
CA ASP A 100 -21.33 -31.57 13.63
C ASP A 100 -20.72 -31.33 12.24
N SER A 101 -20.04 -30.19 12.05
CA SER A 101 -19.35 -29.80 10.81
C SER A 101 -17.87 -29.55 11.09
N HIS A 102 -16.99 -30.35 10.48
CA HIS A 102 -15.53 -30.26 10.66
C HIS A 102 -15.08 -30.34 12.15
N PRO A 103 -15.50 -31.36 12.92
CA PRO A 103 -15.27 -31.44 14.38
C PRO A 103 -13.81 -31.31 14.82
N ASP A 104 -12.84 -31.84 14.06
CA ASP A 104 -11.41 -31.69 14.40
C ASP A 104 -10.90 -30.25 14.28
N LEU A 105 -11.43 -29.48 13.33
CA LEU A 105 -11.12 -28.06 13.17
C LEU A 105 -11.87 -27.22 14.21
N PHE A 106 -13.11 -27.57 14.53
CA PHE A 106 -13.85 -26.96 15.63
C PHE A 106 -13.24 -27.27 17.01
N TRP A 107 -12.57 -28.41 17.18
CA TRP A 107 -11.72 -28.71 18.32
C TRP A 107 -10.45 -27.84 18.32
N ALA A 108 -9.80 -27.70 17.16
CA ALA A 108 -8.54 -26.98 17.01
C ALA A 108 -8.66 -25.46 17.24
N ILE A 109 -9.73 -24.81 16.75
CA ILE A 109 -9.87 -23.36 16.90
C ILE A 109 -10.09 -22.92 18.34
N ARG A 110 -10.61 -23.82 19.19
CA ARG A 110 -10.85 -23.58 20.62
C ARG A 110 -9.55 -23.86 21.40
N GLY A 111 -8.64 -22.89 21.35
CA GLY A 111 -7.31 -22.93 21.99
C GLY A 111 -6.11 -22.77 21.05
N ALA A 112 -6.30 -22.92 19.73
CA ALA A 112 -5.23 -22.70 18.74
C ALA A 112 -5.70 -21.99 17.44
N GLY A 113 -6.88 -21.34 17.44
CA GLY A 113 -7.56 -20.83 16.22
C GLY A 113 -6.76 -19.90 15.32
N HIS A 114 -5.81 -19.16 15.89
CA HIS A 114 -4.81 -18.33 15.19
C HIS A 114 -4.00 -19.05 14.09
N ASN A 115 -4.05 -20.39 14.01
CA ASN A 115 -3.32 -21.19 13.01
C ASN A 115 -4.17 -21.66 11.81
N PHE A 116 -5.49 -21.40 11.78
CA PHE A 116 -6.40 -22.19 10.93
C PHE A 116 -7.37 -21.43 10.01
N GLY A 117 -7.52 -20.12 10.13
CA GLY A 117 -8.37 -19.34 9.21
C GLY A 117 -8.85 -18.00 9.77
N ILE A 118 -9.42 -17.16 8.90
CA ILE A 118 -10.00 -15.87 9.26
C ILE A 118 -11.43 -16.08 9.74
N ALA A 119 -11.70 -15.83 11.02
CA ALA A 119 -13.07 -15.82 11.54
C ALA A 119 -13.80 -14.56 11.07
N VAL A 120 -14.77 -14.72 10.17
CA VAL A 120 -15.68 -13.63 9.77
C VAL A 120 -16.92 -13.54 10.67
N GLU A 121 -17.26 -14.62 11.36
CA GLU A 121 -18.47 -14.75 12.18
C GLU A 121 -18.30 -15.93 13.17
N ALA A 122 -18.90 -15.85 14.37
CA ALA A 122 -18.99 -16.96 15.32
C ALA A 122 -20.26 -16.88 16.17
N THR A 123 -20.75 -18.02 16.65
CA THR A 123 -21.92 -18.13 17.53
C THR A 123 -21.48 -18.64 18.90
N PHE A 124 -21.92 -17.94 19.95
CA PHE A 124 -21.66 -18.28 21.35
C PHE A 124 -22.98 -18.55 22.08
N GLN A 125 -23.00 -19.62 22.88
CA GLN A 125 -23.99 -19.86 23.92
C GLN A 125 -23.82 -18.80 25.01
N VAL A 126 -24.93 -18.27 25.50
CA VAL A 126 -24.96 -17.32 26.61
C VAL A 126 -26.02 -17.77 27.63
N TYR A 127 -25.92 -17.23 28.84
CA TYR A 127 -26.71 -17.67 29.99
C TYR A 127 -27.48 -16.48 30.56
N PRO A 128 -28.64 -16.66 31.22
CA PRO A 128 -29.29 -15.57 31.94
C PRO A 128 -28.37 -14.97 33.01
N GLU A 129 -28.47 -13.66 33.21
CA GLU A 129 -27.74 -12.95 34.27
C GLU A 129 -28.08 -13.50 35.67
N ALA A 130 -27.05 -13.63 36.50
CA ALA A 130 -27.18 -13.88 37.93
C ALA A 130 -27.33 -12.55 38.68
N HIS A 131 -28.18 -12.52 39.71
CA HIS A 131 -28.33 -11.40 40.63
C HIS A 131 -28.54 -10.03 39.92
N ASP A 132 -29.38 -10.00 38.89
CA ASP A 132 -29.69 -8.81 38.05
C ASP A 132 -28.45 -8.18 37.39
N GLY A 133 -27.47 -8.99 36.99
CA GLY A 133 -26.23 -8.54 36.33
C GLY A 133 -25.28 -7.79 37.28
N ILE A 134 -25.50 -7.89 38.60
CA ILE A 134 -24.75 -7.17 39.61
C ILE A 134 -23.52 -7.96 40.06
N HIS A 135 -22.38 -7.28 40.03
CA HIS A 135 -21.13 -7.75 40.63
C HIS A 135 -20.61 -6.77 41.68
N PHE A 136 -19.73 -7.27 42.54
CA PHE A 136 -19.04 -6.47 43.55
C PHE A 136 -17.54 -6.51 43.33
N THR A 137 -16.86 -5.38 43.51
CA THR A 137 -15.40 -5.28 43.38
C THR A 137 -14.77 -4.49 44.51
N TRP A 138 -13.56 -4.91 44.89
CA TRP A 138 -12.70 -4.23 45.85
C TRP A 138 -11.29 -4.13 45.28
N ASP A 139 -10.72 -2.92 45.30
CA ASP A 139 -9.33 -2.65 45.01
C ASP A 139 -8.61 -2.38 46.34
N LEU A 140 -7.61 -3.20 46.67
CA LEU A 140 -6.83 -3.15 47.90
C LEU A 140 -5.34 -2.97 47.56
N ASP A 141 -4.77 -1.82 47.90
CA ASP A 141 -3.34 -1.55 47.69
C ASP A 141 -2.52 -2.02 48.90
N PHE A 142 -1.42 -2.74 48.65
CA PHE A 142 -0.49 -3.23 49.67
C PHE A 142 0.95 -2.76 49.41
N GLY A 143 1.71 -2.55 50.50
CA GLY A 143 3.14 -2.22 50.46
C GLY A 143 4.04 -3.42 50.14
N LEU A 144 5.26 -3.14 49.67
CA LEU A 144 6.28 -4.19 49.39
C LEU A 144 6.74 -4.92 50.66
N ASP A 145 6.64 -4.26 51.81
CA ASP A 145 6.87 -4.82 53.14
C ASP A 145 5.81 -5.88 53.53
N GLN A 146 4.57 -5.73 53.06
CA GLN A 146 3.47 -6.67 53.30
C GLN A 146 3.51 -7.91 52.38
N CYS A 147 4.46 -7.96 51.43
CA CYS A 147 4.50 -8.95 50.35
C CYS A 147 4.51 -10.40 50.85
N ASP A 148 5.25 -10.73 51.92
CA ASP A 148 5.32 -12.12 52.43
C ASP A 148 3.95 -12.61 52.92
N ALA A 149 3.26 -11.80 53.74
CA ALA A 149 1.93 -12.11 54.27
C ALA A 149 0.87 -12.13 53.15
N LEU A 150 0.99 -11.22 52.18
CA LEU A 150 0.07 -11.12 51.05
C LEU A 150 0.12 -12.36 50.15
N PHE A 151 1.32 -12.81 49.75
CA PHE A 151 1.45 -14.00 48.89
C PHE A 151 1.24 -15.32 49.64
N THR A 152 1.47 -15.36 50.96
CA THR A 152 0.97 -16.45 51.81
C THR A 152 -0.56 -16.55 51.74
N ARG A 153 -1.25 -15.43 51.99
CA ARG A 153 -2.73 -15.35 51.95
C ARG A 153 -3.32 -15.62 50.56
N LEU A 154 -2.63 -15.24 49.49
CA LEU A 154 -3.03 -15.59 48.12
C LEU A 154 -2.98 -17.10 47.90
N ASN A 155 -1.87 -17.77 48.26
CA ASN A 155 -1.75 -19.22 48.18
C ASN A 155 -2.83 -19.95 49.01
N GLU A 156 -3.18 -19.44 50.20
CA GLU A 156 -4.26 -19.97 51.05
C GLU A 156 -5.66 -19.80 50.43
N VAL A 157 -5.91 -18.69 49.73
CA VAL A 157 -7.23 -18.39 49.14
C VAL A 157 -7.44 -19.10 47.82
N THR A 158 -6.44 -19.12 46.93
CA THR A 158 -6.61 -19.69 45.58
C THR A 158 -6.69 -21.21 45.55
N GLU A 159 -6.30 -21.89 46.63
CA GLU A 159 -6.49 -23.34 46.81
C GLU A 159 -7.95 -23.73 47.05
N VAL A 160 -8.79 -22.81 47.54
CA VAL A 160 -10.19 -23.07 47.96
C VAL A 160 -11.20 -22.04 47.42
N MET A 161 -10.81 -21.22 46.45
CA MET A 161 -11.65 -20.13 45.93
C MET A 161 -12.88 -20.65 45.15
N PRO A 162 -14.09 -20.10 45.37
CA PRO A 162 -15.32 -20.58 44.75
C PRO A 162 -15.52 -20.06 43.30
N PRO A 163 -16.48 -20.63 42.54
CA PRO A 163 -16.79 -20.23 41.16
C PRO A 163 -17.05 -18.73 40.94
N GLU A 164 -17.56 -18.05 41.96
CA GLU A 164 -17.98 -16.64 41.96
C GLU A 164 -16.83 -15.66 42.22
N LEU A 165 -15.67 -16.13 42.67
CA LEU A 165 -14.52 -15.31 43.03
C LEU A 165 -13.50 -15.24 41.90
N ALA A 166 -13.05 -14.01 41.60
CA ALA A 166 -11.90 -13.75 40.74
C ALA A 166 -10.94 -12.78 41.42
N ILE A 167 -9.64 -13.09 41.36
CA ILE A 167 -8.57 -12.30 41.96
C ILE A 167 -7.57 -11.91 40.88
N ILE A 168 -7.24 -10.62 40.80
CA ILE A 168 -6.28 -10.10 39.82
C ILE A 168 -5.28 -9.21 40.54
N ILE A 169 -3.99 -9.49 40.36
CA ILE A 169 -2.88 -8.82 41.04
C ILE A 169 -2.19 -7.90 40.04
N LEU A 170 -2.04 -6.62 40.34
CA LEU A 170 -1.37 -5.66 39.46
C LEU A 170 -0.22 -4.91 40.15
N TRP A 171 0.76 -4.52 39.34
CA TRP A 171 1.73 -3.49 39.73
C TRP A 171 1.11 -2.09 39.67
N ASN A 172 0.87 -1.47 40.82
CA ASN A 172 0.32 -0.12 40.91
C ASN A 172 1.43 0.91 41.19
N ARG A 173 1.90 1.58 40.12
CA ARG A 173 2.99 2.57 40.21
C ARG A 173 2.65 3.76 41.11
N GLN A 174 1.40 4.22 41.10
CA GLN A 174 0.91 5.30 41.96
C GLN A 174 -0.62 5.27 42.06
N ASN A 175 -1.15 5.25 43.29
CA ASN A 175 -2.58 5.26 43.54
C ASN A 175 -3.18 6.67 43.61
N LYS A 176 -4.50 6.78 43.80
CA LYS A 176 -5.25 8.06 43.84
C LYS A 176 -4.80 8.97 44.99
N SER A 177 -4.42 8.38 46.12
CA SER A 177 -3.88 9.05 47.31
C SER A 177 -2.41 9.49 47.14
N GLY A 178 -1.80 9.21 45.98
CA GLY A 178 -0.44 9.61 45.62
C GLY A 178 0.65 8.66 46.12
N ILE A 179 0.30 7.59 46.83
CA ILE A 179 1.22 6.56 47.34
C ILE A 179 1.74 5.73 46.15
N LYS A 180 3.03 5.37 46.16
CA LYS A 180 3.74 4.76 45.02
C LYS A 180 4.22 3.34 45.30
N ASN A 181 4.51 2.60 44.22
CA ASN A 181 5.18 1.30 44.25
C ASN A 181 4.39 0.23 45.04
N LEU A 182 3.10 0.08 44.73
CA LEU A 182 2.14 -0.75 45.45
C LEU A 182 1.81 -2.04 44.69
N ILE A 183 1.44 -3.08 45.44
CA ILE A 183 0.85 -4.31 44.91
C ILE A 183 -0.66 -4.20 45.09
N LEU A 184 -1.39 -4.08 43.98
CA LEU A 184 -2.84 -3.95 43.97
C LEU A 184 -3.49 -5.33 43.85
N ILE A 185 -4.31 -5.71 44.83
CA ILE A 185 -5.24 -6.83 44.72
C ILE A 185 -6.62 -6.29 44.32
N ASN A 186 -7.11 -6.73 43.16
CA ASN A 186 -8.50 -6.59 42.77
C ASN A 186 -9.24 -7.89 43.07
N LEU A 187 -10.26 -7.81 43.94
CA LEU A 187 -11.20 -8.89 44.23
C LEU A 187 -12.50 -8.60 43.48
N VAL A 188 -13.01 -9.56 42.73
CA VAL A 188 -14.32 -9.51 42.07
C VAL A 188 -15.18 -10.67 42.55
N TRP A 189 -16.43 -10.35 42.90
CA TRP A 189 -17.44 -11.31 43.35
C TRP A 189 -18.66 -11.29 42.43
N SER A 190 -19.15 -12.49 42.07
CA SER A 190 -20.26 -12.70 41.13
C SER A 190 -21.44 -13.50 41.72
N GLY A 191 -21.49 -13.69 43.03
CA GLY A 191 -22.59 -14.33 43.76
C GLY A 191 -23.38 -13.33 44.62
N GLU A 192 -24.11 -13.83 45.61
CA GLU A 192 -24.87 -12.98 46.55
C GLU A 192 -23.96 -12.09 47.42
N GLU A 193 -24.46 -10.89 47.76
CA GLU A 193 -23.67 -9.85 48.45
C GLU A 193 -23.18 -10.28 49.85
N ALA A 194 -23.92 -11.17 50.51
CA ALA A 194 -23.61 -11.65 51.87
C ALA A 194 -22.38 -12.58 51.92
N ASP A 195 -22.20 -13.43 50.92
CA ASP A 195 -21.16 -14.46 50.89
C ASP A 195 -19.77 -13.90 50.57
N ALA A 196 -19.72 -12.70 49.98
CA ALA A 196 -18.48 -12.03 49.61
C ALA A 196 -17.61 -11.63 50.81
N ASP A 197 -18.22 -11.37 51.97
CA ASP A 197 -17.50 -10.73 53.08
C ASP A 197 -16.41 -11.64 53.66
N GLU A 198 -16.57 -12.97 53.71
CA GLU A 198 -15.50 -13.86 54.19
C GLU A 198 -14.22 -13.72 53.34
N TRP A 199 -14.39 -13.79 52.02
CA TRP A 199 -13.30 -13.68 51.05
C TRP A 199 -12.61 -12.32 51.07
N VAL A 200 -13.36 -11.25 51.31
CA VAL A 200 -12.81 -9.89 51.37
C VAL A 200 -12.14 -9.62 52.72
N GLN A 201 -12.69 -10.11 53.83
CA GLN A 201 -12.08 -9.94 55.16
C GLN A 201 -10.74 -10.69 55.27
N ARG A 202 -10.59 -11.84 54.60
CA ARG A 202 -9.32 -12.57 54.46
C ARG A 202 -8.16 -11.71 53.92
N PHE A 203 -8.43 -10.65 53.15
CA PHE A 203 -7.41 -9.68 52.70
C PHE A 203 -7.40 -8.39 53.54
N LYS A 204 -8.56 -7.85 53.94
CA LYS A 204 -8.63 -6.66 54.82
C LYS A 204 -7.89 -6.88 56.15
N SER A 205 -7.87 -8.09 56.68
CA SER A 205 -7.17 -8.44 57.93
C SER A 205 -5.65 -8.25 57.85
N LEU A 206 -5.07 -8.10 56.65
CA LEU A 206 -3.65 -7.80 56.47
C LEU A 206 -3.32 -6.29 56.57
N GLY A 207 -4.35 -5.43 56.67
CA GLY A 207 -4.20 -3.98 56.76
C GLY A 207 -3.72 -3.32 55.46
N PRO A 208 -4.53 -3.32 54.37
CA PRO A 208 -4.16 -2.63 53.13
C PRO A 208 -3.89 -1.14 53.36
N VAL A 209 -2.95 -0.59 52.60
CA VAL A 209 -2.48 0.80 52.66
C VAL A 209 -3.52 1.77 52.11
N ASP A 210 -4.30 1.33 51.11
CA ASP A 210 -5.44 2.06 50.56
C ASP A 210 -6.52 1.06 50.11
N SER A 211 -7.79 1.49 50.04
CA SER A 211 -8.92 0.64 49.67
C SER A 211 -10.03 1.44 48.99
N SER A 212 -10.57 0.90 47.90
CA SER A 212 -11.78 1.46 47.26
C SER A 212 -13.05 1.37 48.10
N GLY A 213 -13.05 0.58 49.18
CA GLY A 213 -14.28 0.05 49.77
C GLY A 213 -15.00 -0.92 48.83
N LYS A 214 -16.26 -1.27 49.15
CA LYS A 214 -17.12 -2.10 48.30
C LYS A 214 -17.69 -1.26 47.16
N ILE A 215 -17.39 -1.59 45.92
CA ILE A 215 -18.04 -1.03 44.73
C ILE A 215 -19.07 -2.04 44.21
N LYS A 216 -20.33 -1.63 44.10
CA LYS A 216 -21.38 -2.35 43.36
C LYS A 216 -21.37 -1.84 41.91
N THR A 217 -21.40 -2.75 40.93
CA THR A 217 -21.33 -2.43 39.49
C THR A 217 -22.12 -3.44 38.67
N THR A 218 -22.45 -3.12 37.42
CA THR A 218 -23.07 -4.07 36.48
C THR A 218 -21.99 -4.81 35.69
N TRP A 219 -22.36 -5.88 35.00
CA TRP A 219 -21.42 -6.70 34.23
C TRP A 219 -20.65 -5.90 33.16
N SER A 220 -21.28 -4.95 32.46
CA SER A 220 -20.59 -4.14 31.45
C SER A 220 -19.67 -3.05 32.01
N GLU A 221 -19.95 -2.52 33.21
CA GLU A 221 -19.05 -1.55 33.86
C GLU A 221 -17.98 -2.22 34.75
N LEU A 222 -18.10 -3.50 35.10
CA LEU A 222 -17.11 -4.28 35.84
C LEU A 222 -15.66 -4.18 35.27
N PRO A 223 -15.38 -4.41 33.96
CA PRO A 223 -14.04 -4.26 33.42
C PRO A 223 -13.54 -2.82 33.41
N TRP A 224 -14.40 -1.83 33.64
CA TRP A 224 -14.04 -0.41 33.65
C TRP A 224 -13.99 0.22 35.04
N THR A 225 -14.60 -0.41 36.05
CA THR A 225 -14.54 0.01 37.47
C THR A 225 -13.38 -0.64 38.22
N THR A 226 -13.06 -1.89 37.90
CA THR A 226 -11.92 -2.66 38.45
C THR A 226 -10.57 -1.95 38.28
N TYR A 227 -9.61 -2.29 39.13
CA TYR A 227 -8.25 -1.74 39.16
C TYR A 227 -8.20 -0.23 39.40
N ASN A 228 -9.07 0.29 40.26
CA ASN A 228 -9.31 1.71 40.50
C ASN A 228 -9.77 2.49 39.25
N GLY A 229 -10.21 1.79 38.19
CA GLY A 229 -10.59 2.33 36.90
C GLY A 229 -9.45 2.43 35.88
N GLN A 230 -8.32 1.73 36.07
CA GLN A 230 -7.16 1.83 35.17
C GLN A 230 -7.48 1.55 33.69
N ASN A 231 -8.43 0.68 33.36
CA ASN A 231 -8.84 0.45 31.97
C ASN A 231 -9.42 1.71 31.30
N LYS A 232 -10.12 2.59 32.05
CA LYS A 232 -10.60 3.91 31.55
C LYS A 232 -9.44 4.85 31.17
N LEU A 233 -8.20 4.54 31.56
CA LEU A 233 -6.97 5.26 31.18
C LEU A 233 -6.13 4.50 30.15
N LEU A 234 -5.89 3.20 30.38
CA LEU A 234 -4.94 2.38 29.63
C LEU A 234 -5.49 1.88 28.29
N SER A 235 -6.80 1.67 28.19
CA SER A 235 -7.44 1.09 27.00
C SER A 235 -7.82 2.13 25.93
N LYS A 236 -7.39 3.38 26.10
CA LYS A 236 -7.66 4.46 25.15
C LYS A 236 -6.82 4.35 23.87
N PRO A 237 -7.37 4.59 22.66
CA PRO A 237 -6.60 4.54 21.41
C PRO A 237 -5.36 5.45 21.39
N GLU A 238 -5.45 6.65 21.97
CA GLU A 238 -4.33 7.60 22.01
C GLU A 238 -3.22 7.17 22.98
N VAL A 239 -3.51 6.27 23.92
CA VAL A 239 -2.54 5.67 24.85
C VAL A 239 -1.90 4.45 24.21
N TRP A 240 -2.68 3.59 23.53
CA TRP A 240 -2.15 2.50 22.71
C TRP A 240 -1.21 3.00 21.60
N ALA A 241 -1.57 4.07 20.88
CA ALA A 241 -0.73 4.69 19.85
C ALA A 241 0.60 5.28 20.37
N ARG A 242 0.71 5.49 21.70
CA ARG A 242 1.95 5.90 22.39
C ARG A 242 2.79 4.72 22.87
N LYS A 243 2.20 3.56 23.16
CA LYS A 243 2.90 2.30 23.50
C LYS A 243 3.56 1.63 22.28
N ARG A 244 4.22 2.40 21.41
CA ARG A 244 4.76 1.94 20.11
C ARG A 244 5.71 0.75 20.23
N TYR A 245 6.42 0.64 21.34
CA TYR A 245 7.42 -0.40 21.62
C TYR A 245 7.03 -1.20 22.88
N GLY A 246 5.75 -1.55 23.01
CA GLY A 246 5.28 -2.48 24.03
C GLY A 246 5.82 -3.89 23.81
N MET A 247 6.23 -4.54 24.89
CA MET A 247 6.75 -5.91 24.92
C MET A 247 6.14 -6.68 26.09
N MET A 248 5.98 -7.99 25.94
CA MET A 248 5.47 -8.88 26.98
C MET A 248 6.32 -10.15 27.08
N GLY A 249 6.34 -10.72 28.28
CA GLY A 249 6.74 -12.10 28.52
C GLY A 249 5.78 -12.73 29.52
N ALA A 250 5.30 -13.94 29.24
CA ALA A 250 4.41 -14.67 30.14
C ALA A 250 5.04 -15.96 30.67
N VAL A 251 4.47 -16.41 31.78
CA VAL A 251 4.74 -17.67 32.47
C VAL A 251 3.47 -18.01 33.24
N SER A 252 3.41 -19.17 33.87
CA SER A 252 2.28 -19.57 34.72
C SER A 252 2.80 -20.41 35.87
N VAL A 253 2.19 -20.22 37.03
CA VAL A 253 2.66 -20.81 38.30
C VAL A 253 1.52 -21.55 39.00
N GLU A 254 1.89 -22.60 39.74
CA GLU A 254 0.96 -23.39 40.54
C GLU A 254 0.59 -22.68 41.85
N LYS A 255 1.61 -22.12 42.50
CA LYS A 255 1.56 -21.31 43.72
C LYS A 255 2.64 -20.23 43.63
N PHE A 256 2.50 -19.19 44.42
CA PHE A 256 3.47 -18.10 44.48
C PHE A 256 4.67 -18.48 45.35
N ASP A 257 5.85 -18.64 44.74
CA ASP A 257 7.12 -18.65 45.47
C ASP A 257 7.36 -17.24 46.06
N ILE A 258 7.27 -17.13 47.39
CA ILE A 258 7.29 -15.84 48.08
C ILE A 258 8.63 -15.09 47.87
N PRO A 259 9.82 -15.72 48.04
CA PRO A 259 11.10 -15.05 47.81
C PRO A 259 11.28 -14.50 46.39
N THR A 260 10.94 -15.27 45.35
CA THR A 260 11.05 -14.81 43.95
C THR A 260 10.01 -13.75 43.62
N THR A 261 8.77 -13.91 44.10
CA THR A 261 7.69 -12.93 43.87
C THR A 261 8.01 -11.59 44.53
N LYS A 262 8.50 -11.60 45.78
CA LYS A 262 8.96 -10.39 46.47
C LYS A 262 10.13 -9.72 45.77
N ALA A 263 11.17 -10.49 45.42
CA ALA A 263 12.30 -9.96 44.67
C ALA A 263 11.89 -9.36 43.32
N PHE A 264 10.87 -9.93 42.65
CA PHE A 264 10.32 -9.38 41.42
C PHE A 264 9.66 -8.02 41.62
N PHE A 265 8.74 -7.87 42.59
CA PHE A 265 8.08 -6.59 42.86
C PHE A 265 9.06 -5.50 43.35
N HIS A 266 10.09 -5.87 44.10
CA HIS A 266 11.21 -4.95 44.39
C HIS A 266 11.94 -4.51 43.12
N SER A 267 12.23 -5.41 42.18
CA SER A 267 12.89 -5.04 40.92
C SER A 267 11.97 -4.23 39.97
N LEU A 268 10.64 -4.40 40.04
CA LEU A 268 9.68 -3.55 39.32
C LEU A 268 9.72 -2.10 39.79
N LYS A 269 9.87 -1.87 41.11
CA LYS A 269 10.15 -0.55 41.66
C LYS A 269 11.45 0.00 41.06
N GLU A 270 12.55 -0.73 41.23
CA GLU A 270 13.88 -0.30 40.80
C GLU A 270 13.92 0.05 39.31
N MET A 271 13.28 -0.75 38.45
CA MET A 271 13.23 -0.50 37.01
C MET A 271 12.32 0.67 36.63
N ASN A 272 11.16 0.86 37.28
CA ASN A 272 10.31 2.04 37.03
C ASN A 272 10.96 3.34 37.54
N GLU A 273 11.76 3.27 38.60
CA GLU A 273 12.52 4.42 39.12
C GLU A 273 13.75 4.72 38.24
N LYS A 274 14.53 3.70 37.85
CA LYS A 274 15.69 3.81 36.95
C LYS A 274 15.33 4.32 35.55
N TRP A 275 14.19 3.88 35.01
CA TRP A 275 13.76 4.21 33.63
C TRP A 275 12.65 5.26 33.57
N ALA A 276 12.43 6.00 34.66
CA ALA A 276 11.44 7.08 34.73
C ALA A 276 11.60 8.06 33.56
N GLY A 277 10.52 8.23 32.78
CA GLY A 277 10.52 9.09 31.58
C GLY A 277 11.14 8.50 30.32
N LYS A 278 11.79 7.33 30.39
CA LYS A 278 12.32 6.56 29.24
C LYS A 278 11.50 5.31 28.90
N GLY A 279 10.85 4.72 29.89
CA GLY A 279 9.99 3.56 29.71
C GLY A 279 9.19 3.21 30.96
N LEU A 280 8.43 2.12 30.88
CA LEU A 280 7.52 1.64 31.91
C LEU A 280 7.62 0.11 32.03
N PHE A 281 7.50 -0.40 33.26
CA PHE A 281 7.42 -1.84 33.54
C PHE A 281 6.17 -2.13 34.37
N GLY A 282 5.50 -3.25 34.11
CA GLY A 282 4.26 -3.63 34.79
C GLY A 282 4.05 -5.14 34.83
N ALA A 283 3.17 -5.56 35.72
CA ALA A 283 2.83 -6.96 35.97
C ALA A 283 1.32 -7.12 36.17
N MET A 284 0.81 -8.27 35.74
CA MET A 284 -0.55 -8.75 36.00
C MET A 284 -0.51 -10.26 36.26
N PHE A 285 -1.04 -10.71 37.40
CA PHE A 285 -1.40 -12.11 37.60
C PHE A 285 -2.92 -12.25 37.56
N GLU A 286 -3.42 -13.21 36.79
CA GLU A 286 -4.83 -13.60 36.75
C GLU A 286 -5.03 -14.91 37.54
N CYS A 287 -5.85 -14.83 38.59
CA CYS A 287 -6.11 -15.92 39.54
C CYS A 287 -7.63 -16.12 39.62
N PHE A 288 -8.14 -17.01 38.77
CA PHE A 288 -9.57 -17.30 38.64
C PHE A 288 -9.89 -18.69 39.18
N SER A 289 -11.13 -18.92 39.64
CA SER A 289 -11.61 -20.29 39.84
C SER A 289 -11.48 -21.09 38.54
N HIS A 290 -11.25 -22.39 38.68
CA HIS A 290 -11.18 -23.33 37.57
C HIS A 290 -12.32 -24.36 37.61
N ASP A 291 -13.34 -24.18 38.45
CA ASP A 291 -14.36 -25.20 38.73
C ASP A 291 -15.07 -25.66 37.45
N ARG A 292 -15.74 -24.75 36.73
CA ARG A 292 -16.36 -25.11 35.45
C ARG A 292 -15.35 -25.44 34.35
N VAL A 293 -14.14 -24.87 34.37
CA VAL A 293 -13.06 -25.16 33.41
C VAL A 293 -12.60 -26.62 33.51
N ARG A 294 -12.55 -27.17 34.74
CA ARG A 294 -12.09 -28.52 35.07
C ARG A 294 -13.20 -29.57 35.00
N GLN A 295 -14.47 -29.20 35.20
CA GLN A 295 -15.61 -30.08 34.89
C GLN A 295 -15.65 -30.54 33.41
N LEU A 296 -14.94 -29.87 32.50
CA LEU A 296 -14.82 -30.24 31.10
C LEU A 296 -13.56 -31.12 30.87
N PRO A 297 -13.63 -32.17 30.02
CA PRO A 297 -12.47 -33.00 29.70
C PRO A 297 -11.28 -32.21 29.16
N ALA A 298 -10.07 -32.58 29.59
CA ALA A 298 -8.81 -31.91 29.24
C ALA A 298 -8.50 -31.89 27.73
N ASP A 299 -9.12 -32.80 26.98
CA ASP A 299 -9.00 -33.00 25.53
C ASP A 299 -10.21 -32.47 24.73
N SER A 300 -11.25 -31.93 25.39
CA SER A 300 -12.48 -31.43 24.72
C SER A 300 -12.27 -30.23 23.77
N THR A 301 -11.10 -29.62 23.85
CA THR A 301 -10.62 -28.44 23.13
C THR A 301 -9.12 -28.54 22.90
N ALA A 302 -8.56 -27.85 21.91
CA ALA A 302 -7.11 -27.75 21.75
C ALA A 302 -6.40 -27.11 22.95
N PHE A 303 -7.08 -26.24 23.73
CA PHE A 303 -6.48 -25.57 24.89
C PHE A 303 -5.91 -26.55 25.94
N PRO A 304 -4.60 -26.49 26.24
CA PRO A 304 -3.93 -27.49 27.08
C PRO A 304 -4.09 -27.29 28.60
N TRP A 305 -4.25 -26.07 29.09
CA TRP A 305 -3.92 -25.77 30.51
C TRP A 305 -5.04 -26.02 31.54
N ARG A 306 -6.19 -26.60 31.15
CA ARG A 306 -7.38 -26.82 32.02
C ARG A 306 -7.05 -27.48 33.37
N TRP A 307 -6.17 -28.47 33.33
CA TRP A 307 -5.78 -29.31 34.46
C TRP A 307 -4.27 -29.19 34.77
N GLY A 308 -3.63 -28.09 34.37
CA GLY A 308 -2.17 -27.91 34.46
C GLY A 308 -1.68 -26.52 34.83
N THR A 309 -2.55 -25.50 34.90
CA THR A 309 -2.19 -24.14 35.36
C THR A 309 -3.19 -23.63 36.39
N ASN A 310 -2.70 -22.95 37.44
CA ASN A 310 -3.53 -22.22 38.40
C ASN A 310 -3.52 -20.70 38.14
N HIS A 311 -2.33 -20.10 37.99
CA HIS A 311 -2.16 -18.64 37.91
C HIS A 311 -1.42 -18.24 36.64
N PHE A 312 -2.07 -17.41 35.81
CA PHE A 312 -1.49 -16.90 34.57
C PHE A 312 -0.78 -15.58 34.86
N PHE A 313 0.49 -15.47 34.48
CA PHE A 313 1.32 -14.31 34.81
C PHE A 313 1.85 -13.62 33.55
N MET A 314 1.55 -12.34 33.42
CA MET A 314 2.08 -11.44 32.39
C MET A 314 3.04 -10.43 33.02
N ILE A 315 4.27 -10.37 32.49
CA ILE A 315 5.20 -9.27 32.67
C ILE A 315 5.16 -8.41 31.40
N SER A 316 5.13 -7.10 31.55
CA SER A 316 5.10 -6.15 30.45
C SER A 316 6.16 -5.07 30.61
N ALA A 317 6.71 -4.63 29.48
CA ALA A 317 7.62 -3.49 29.40
C ALA A 317 7.22 -2.59 28.23
N THR A 318 7.53 -1.31 28.28
CA THR A 318 7.32 -0.37 27.16
C THR A 318 8.39 0.70 27.19
N LEU A 319 9.29 0.67 26.20
CA LEU A 319 10.34 1.66 25.97
C LEU A 319 9.88 2.79 25.04
N LEU A 320 10.61 3.91 25.04
CA LEU A 320 10.39 5.04 24.12
C LEU A 320 11.43 5.12 22.98
N SER A 321 12.66 4.66 23.19
CA SER A 321 13.71 4.54 22.15
C SER A 321 14.17 3.08 22.02
N LEU A 322 14.41 2.62 20.78
CA LEU A 322 14.93 1.28 20.50
C LEU A 322 16.36 1.06 21.02
N GLU A 323 17.09 2.12 21.32
CA GLU A 323 18.46 2.05 21.88
C GLU A 323 18.47 1.38 23.26
N ASP A 324 17.39 1.51 24.02
CA ASP A 324 17.25 0.91 25.36
C ASP A 324 16.71 -0.55 25.29
N ARG A 325 16.48 -1.12 24.09
CA ARG A 325 15.79 -2.42 23.88
C ARG A 325 16.38 -3.58 24.67
N ASP A 326 17.69 -3.81 24.56
CA ASP A 326 18.35 -4.99 25.10
C ASP A 326 18.25 -5.06 26.63
N ALA A 327 18.24 -3.90 27.30
CA ALA A 327 18.06 -3.81 28.74
C ALA A 327 16.61 -4.12 29.19
N PHE A 328 15.62 -3.87 28.33
CA PHE A 328 14.22 -4.16 28.57
C PHE A 328 13.90 -5.64 28.25
N GLU A 329 14.42 -6.18 27.14
CA GLU A 329 14.28 -7.61 26.81
C GLU A 329 15.00 -8.48 27.84
N GLY A 330 16.26 -8.16 28.19
CA GLY A 330 17.03 -8.88 29.20
C GLY A 330 16.37 -8.92 30.58
N TYR A 331 15.61 -7.88 30.96
CA TYR A 331 14.83 -7.87 32.21
C TYR A 331 13.63 -8.84 32.14
N LEU A 332 12.85 -8.81 31.05
CA LEU A 332 11.72 -9.72 30.86
C LEU A 332 12.18 -11.19 30.82
N ASP A 333 13.21 -11.46 30.01
CA ASP A 333 13.87 -12.76 29.87
C ASP A 333 14.38 -13.33 31.21
N ASN A 334 15.08 -12.52 32.00
CA ASN A 334 15.62 -12.92 33.30
C ASN A 334 14.51 -13.34 34.26
N TRP A 335 13.45 -12.55 34.37
CA TRP A 335 12.33 -12.88 35.26
C TRP A 335 11.51 -14.06 34.75
N LYS A 336 11.27 -14.15 33.44
CA LYS A 336 10.61 -15.32 32.85
C LYS A 336 11.34 -16.62 33.17
N ARG A 337 12.67 -16.66 33.07
CA ARG A 337 13.48 -17.82 33.50
C ARG A 337 13.30 -18.13 34.98
N ARG A 338 13.52 -17.15 35.86
CA ARG A 338 13.36 -17.34 37.32
C ARG A 338 11.99 -17.86 37.74
N PHE A 339 10.91 -17.39 37.09
CA PHE A 339 9.56 -17.88 37.38
C PHE A 339 9.24 -19.24 36.74
N ILE A 340 9.95 -19.68 35.69
CA ILE A 340 9.90 -21.07 35.22
C ILE A 340 10.51 -21.99 36.29
N ASP A 341 11.68 -21.62 36.82
CA ASP A 341 12.42 -22.42 37.82
C ASP A 341 11.59 -22.71 39.08
N VAL A 342 10.81 -21.73 39.55
CA VAL A 342 9.94 -21.84 40.75
C VAL A 342 8.45 -22.06 40.43
N SER A 343 8.11 -22.40 39.18
CA SER A 343 6.70 -22.47 38.70
C SER A 343 5.81 -23.52 39.38
N GLY A 344 6.39 -24.52 40.04
CA GLY A 344 5.75 -25.79 40.40
C GLY A 344 5.74 -26.81 39.25
N TYR A 345 5.86 -26.36 37.99
CA TYR A 345 5.73 -27.20 36.80
C TYR A 345 7.04 -27.72 36.21
N GLY A 346 8.17 -27.14 36.60
CA GLY A 346 9.51 -27.48 36.08
C GLY A 346 9.70 -27.20 34.58
N ARG A 347 8.78 -26.46 33.96
CA ARG A 347 8.75 -26.10 32.54
C ARG A 347 7.89 -24.86 32.31
N LEU A 348 8.09 -24.17 31.19
CA LEU A 348 7.26 -23.03 30.81
C LEU A 348 5.85 -23.47 30.43
N GLN A 349 4.86 -23.09 31.24
CA GLN A 349 3.45 -22.98 30.81
C GLN A 349 3.11 -21.49 30.72
N GLN A 350 2.22 -21.10 29.81
CA GLN A 350 1.74 -19.72 29.65
C GLN A 350 0.46 -19.64 28.82
N TYR A 351 -0.34 -18.60 29.03
CA TYR A 351 -1.48 -18.32 28.15
C TYR A 351 -1.01 -17.90 26.75
N VAL A 352 -1.54 -18.53 25.70
CA VAL A 352 -1.08 -18.35 24.31
C VAL A 352 -1.18 -16.90 23.83
N ASN A 353 -2.21 -16.14 24.23
CA ASN A 353 -2.35 -14.73 23.84
C ASN A 353 -1.38 -13.79 24.58
N TYR A 354 -0.62 -14.29 25.57
CA TYR A 354 0.41 -13.54 26.30
C TYR A 354 1.84 -14.00 25.94
N GLY A 355 2.03 -14.74 24.84
CA GLY A 355 3.32 -15.27 24.40
C GLY A 355 4.45 -14.22 24.33
N ASN A 356 5.69 -14.70 24.39
CA ASN A 356 6.86 -13.85 24.53
C ASN A 356 7.15 -13.02 23.28
N THR A 357 7.38 -11.72 23.48
CA THR A 357 7.65 -10.77 22.39
C THR A 357 9.11 -10.30 22.33
N THR A 358 10.01 -10.85 23.16
CA THR A 358 11.45 -10.52 23.11
C THR A 358 12.11 -11.25 21.94
N SER A 359 13.18 -10.69 21.39
CA SER A 359 14.00 -11.33 20.37
C SER A 359 14.98 -12.36 20.95
N THR A 360 15.32 -12.25 22.24
CA THR A 360 16.32 -13.06 22.94
C THR A 360 15.77 -14.36 23.54
N MET A 361 14.47 -14.46 23.82
CA MET A 361 13.83 -15.69 24.32
C MET A 361 12.72 -16.17 23.38
N GLN A 362 12.92 -17.37 22.84
CA GLN A 362 11.98 -18.04 21.95
C GLN A 362 11.18 -19.11 22.70
N ASP A 363 9.87 -18.92 22.83
CA ASP A 363 8.99 -19.92 23.43
C ASP A 363 8.92 -21.20 22.57
N PRO A 364 8.88 -22.41 23.15
CA PRO A 364 8.59 -23.63 22.40
C PRO A 364 7.08 -23.74 22.09
N PRO A 365 6.65 -24.33 20.95
CA PRO A 365 5.24 -24.60 20.66
C PRO A 365 4.52 -25.35 21.80
N GLU A 366 5.25 -26.22 22.49
CA GLU A 366 4.80 -26.99 23.66
C GLU A 366 4.33 -26.08 24.81
N ALA A 367 4.96 -24.91 25.00
CA ALA A 367 4.58 -23.91 26.01
C ALA A 367 3.38 -23.04 25.61
N LEU A 368 2.88 -23.15 24.37
CA LEU A 368 1.69 -22.44 23.88
C LEU A 368 0.51 -23.39 23.72
N TYR A 369 0.77 -24.61 23.24
CA TYR A 369 -0.24 -25.56 22.75
C TYR A 369 -0.21 -26.93 23.45
N GLY A 370 0.59 -27.12 24.49
CA GLY A 370 0.63 -28.32 25.32
C GLY A 370 1.85 -29.20 25.08
N TYR A 371 2.30 -29.89 26.14
CA TYR A 371 3.44 -30.80 26.11
C TYR A 371 3.05 -32.23 25.73
N GLU A 372 1.75 -32.55 25.66
CA GLU A 372 1.27 -33.87 25.30
C GLU A 372 1.48 -34.12 23.79
N PRO A 373 2.28 -35.12 23.36
CA PRO A 373 2.66 -35.27 21.95
C PRO A 373 1.46 -35.43 21.00
N TRP A 374 0.38 -36.07 21.45
CA TRP A 374 -0.84 -36.26 20.68
C TRP A 374 -1.53 -34.94 20.31
N ARG A 375 -1.44 -33.91 21.17
CA ARG A 375 -2.14 -32.63 21.01
C ARG A 375 -1.48 -31.79 19.93
N LEU A 376 -0.16 -31.62 20.02
CA LEU A 376 0.65 -30.97 18.99
C LEU A 376 0.58 -31.73 17.66
N GLU A 377 0.66 -33.06 17.67
CA GLU A 377 0.61 -33.82 16.42
C GLU A 377 -0.77 -33.79 15.77
N LYS A 378 -1.87 -33.75 16.54
CA LYS A 378 -3.22 -33.51 15.99
C LYS A 378 -3.33 -32.11 15.35
N LEU A 379 -2.80 -31.07 16.00
CA LEU A 379 -2.78 -29.71 15.46
C LEU A 379 -1.92 -29.61 14.18
N ARG A 380 -0.73 -30.21 14.16
CA ARG A 380 0.14 -30.29 12.97
C ARG A 380 -0.50 -31.10 11.85
N ALA A 381 -1.10 -32.26 12.14
CA ALA A 381 -1.79 -33.08 11.15
C ALA A 381 -2.96 -32.32 10.50
N LEU A 382 -3.73 -31.55 11.27
CA LEU A 382 -4.77 -30.69 10.74
C LEU A 382 -4.19 -29.54 9.88
N LYS A 383 -3.13 -28.86 10.34
CA LYS A 383 -2.48 -27.78 9.56
C LYS A 383 -1.90 -28.31 8.25
N ARG A 384 -1.32 -29.52 8.24
CA ARG A 384 -0.87 -30.23 7.02
C ARG A 384 -2.04 -30.58 6.10
N LYS A 385 -3.16 -31.09 6.63
CA LYS A 385 -4.38 -31.36 5.85
C LYS A 385 -4.92 -30.11 5.15
N LEU A 386 -4.88 -28.96 5.82
CA LEU A 386 -5.36 -27.67 5.31
C LEU A 386 -4.36 -26.95 4.38
N SER A 387 -3.10 -27.41 4.29
CA SER A 387 -2.06 -26.84 3.41
C SER A 387 -1.60 -27.77 2.28
N ALA A 388 -2.09 -29.01 2.23
CA ALA A 388 -1.74 -29.99 1.20
C ALA A 388 -2.22 -29.62 -0.22
N ALA A 389 -3.05 -28.59 -0.38
CA ALA A 389 -3.65 -28.16 -1.66
C ALA A 389 -2.72 -27.28 -2.53
N GLY A 390 -1.39 -27.39 -2.39
CA GLY A 390 -0.43 -26.68 -3.24
C GLY A 390 -0.41 -25.15 -3.09
N GLN A 391 -0.88 -24.64 -1.96
CA GLN A 391 -1.14 -23.22 -1.69
C GLN A 391 -0.15 -22.64 -0.67
N PRO A 392 0.05 -21.31 -0.64
CA PRO A 392 0.85 -20.67 0.40
C PRO A 392 0.26 -20.92 1.80
N ARG A 393 1.12 -21.07 2.80
CA ARG A 393 0.70 -21.08 4.21
C ARG A 393 0.14 -19.70 4.57
N ILE A 394 -1.15 -19.61 4.86
CA ILE A 394 -1.75 -18.42 5.46
C ILE A 394 -1.84 -18.66 6.97
N ASP A 395 -0.95 -18.00 7.71
CA ASP A 395 -0.99 -17.94 9.17
C ASP A 395 -1.77 -16.69 9.62
N VAL A 396 -2.89 -16.89 10.31
CA VAL A 396 -3.92 -15.85 10.50
C VAL A 396 -3.83 -15.23 11.89
N TYR A 397 -3.04 -14.17 11.98
CA TYR A 397 -2.84 -13.42 13.20
C TYR A 397 -3.94 -12.35 13.41
N THR A 398 -4.97 -12.64 14.21
CA THR A 398 -5.88 -11.60 14.74
C THR A 398 -5.13 -10.70 15.72
N VAL A 399 -4.77 -9.48 15.30
CA VAL A 399 -3.94 -8.54 16.07
C VAL A 399 -4.77 -7.70 17.05
N ASP A 400 -5.57 -8.37 17.87
CA ASP A 400 -6.44 -7.78 18.89
C ASP A 400 -5.70 -7.51 20.22
N GLY A 401 -4.70 -6.63 20.17
CA GLY A 401 -4.00 -6.13 21.35
C GLY A 401 -2.84 -7.01 21.84
N VAL A 402 -1.62 -6.62 21.46
CA VAL A 402 -0.30 -7.04 22.01
C VAL A 402 0.10 -8.52 21.89
N GLY A 403 -0.84 -9.46 21.75
CA GLY A 403 -0.52 -10.89 21.71
C GLY A 403 0.43 -11.27 20.57
N SER A 404 1.52 -11.97 20.92
CA SER A 404 2.28 -12.73 19.93
C SER A 404 1.69 -14.12 19.78
N THR A 405 1.74 -14.65 18.57
CA THR A 405 1.33 -16.02 18.22
C THR A 405 2.38 -16.59 17.29
N MET A 406 2.58 -17.91 17.33
CA MET A 406 3.77 -18.54 16.78
C MET A 406 3.44 -19.87 16.10
N GLU A 407 4.11 -20.14 14.98
CA GLU A 407 3.84 -21.32 14.15
C GLU A 407 4.05 -22.65 14.90
N LEU A 408 3.13 -23.58 14.66
CA LEU A 408 3.22 -24.99 15.06
C LEU A 408 4.42 -25.75 14.44
N ASP A 409 4.97 -25.26 13.33
CA ASP A 409 6.01 -25.90 12.51
C ASP A 409 7.32 -25.09 12.46
N ARG A 410 8.13 -25.14 13.53
CA ARG A 410 9.55 -24.73 13.44
C ARG A 410 10.35 -25.76 12.64
N GLY A 411 10.31 -25.66 11.30
CA GLY A 411 11.02 -26.61 10.43
C GLY A 411 11.27 -26.19 8.98
N SER A 412 10.59 -25.16 8.45
CA SER A 412 10.77 -24.76 7.05
C SER A 412 10.47 -23.28 6.80
N MET A 413 11.38 -22.59 6.11
CA MET A 413 11.04 -21.37 5.37
C MET A 413 10.12 -21.78 4.20
N GLY A 414 8.81 -21.56 4.35
CA GLY A 414 7.85 -21.85 3.30
C GLY A 414 7.89 -20.80 2.19
N LEU A 415 7.99 -21.21 0.92
CA LEU A 415 7.78 -20.30 -0.21
C LEU A 415 6.32 -19.82 -0.22
N VAL A 416 6.12 -18.51 -0.17
CA VAL A 416 4.84 -17.88 -0.51
C VAL A 416 4.70 -17.95 -2.04
N CYS A 417 3.57 -18.48 -2.53
CA CYS A 417 3.32 -18.61 -3.97
C CYS A 417 3.11 -17.22 -4.60
N THR A 418 3.89 -16.90 -5.64
CA THR A 418 4.01 -15.56 -6.22
C THR A 418 2.78 -15.12 -7.01
N VAL A 419 1.82 -14.51 -6.32
CA VAL A 419 1.29 -13.18 -6.67
C VAL A 419 1.41 -12.38 -5.39
N VAL A 420 2.39 -11.48 -5.27
CA VAL A 420 2.60 -10.81 -4.00
C VAL A 420 1.67 -9.61 -3.87
N ASP A 421 0.97 -9.60 -2.75
CA ASP A 421 0.10 -8.53 -2.30
C ASP A 421 0.95 -7.41 -1.69
N VAL A 422 1.24 -6.38 -2.49
CA VAL A 422 1.68 -5.09 -1.94
C VAL A 422 0.55 -4.09 -2.09
N GLU A 423 -0.36 -4.16 -1.12
CA GLU A 423 -1.14 -3.01 -0.74
C GLU A 423 -0.16 -1.91 -0.27
N LEU A 424 -0.26 -0.73 -0.88
CA LEU A 424 0.64 0.39 -0.58
C LEU A 424 0.23 1.02 0.76
N ALA A 425 0.69 0.42 1.86
CA ALA A 425 0.52 0.92 3.22
C ALA A 425 1.30 2.24 3.42
N MET A 426 0.63 3.37 3.16
CA MET A 426 1.24 4.69 3.08
C MET A 426 1.18 5.43 4.42
N ASN A 427 2.28 5.41 5.18
CA ASN A 427 2.32 5.80 6.59
C ASN A 427 2.28 7.32 6.86
N SER A 428 2.41 8.16 5.83
CA SER A 428 2.36 9.62 5.95
C SER A 428 1.75 10.30 4.72
N VAL A 429 1.18 11.50 4.91
CA VAL A 429 0.61 12.32 3.82
C VAL A 429 1.67 12.73 2.78
N GLU A 430 2.94 12.83 3.20
CA GLU A 430 4.06 13.20 2.34
C GLU A 430 4.57 12.02 1.49
N GLU A 431 4.60 10.80 2.04
CA GLU A 431 4.77 9.58 1.26
C GLU A 431 3.61 9.39 0.27
N GLN A 432 2.35 9.60 0.71
CA GLN A 432 1.16 9.55 -0.16
C GLN A 432 1.31 10.51 -1.35
N GLY A 433 1.68 11.76 -1.09
CA GLY A 433 1.94 12.75 -2.14
C GLY A 433 3.06 12.34 -3.10
N THR A 434 4.11 11.69 -2.60
CA THR A 434 5.28 11.26 -3.39
C THR A 434 4.99 10.00 -4.23
N CYS A 435 4.26 9.03 -3.69
CA CYS A 435 3.91 7.81 -4.44
C CYS A 435 2.78 8.06 -5.46
N LEU A 436 1.82 8.95 -5.17
CA LEU A 436 0.80 9.37 -6.14
C LEU A 436 1.40 10.04 -7.39
N ARG A 437 2.61 10.60 -7.26
CA ARG A 437 3.40 11.18 -8.34
C ARG A 437 4.24 10.16 -9.09
N ARG A 438 4.77 9.11 -8.44
CA ARG A 438 5.71 8.15 -9.05
C ARG A 438 5.17 6.71 -9.10
N ILE A 439 3.86 6.55 -9.21
CA ILE A 439 3.18 5.24 -9.14
C ILE A 439 3.62 4.27 -10.25
N GLY A 440 3.96 4.75 -11.45
CA GLY A 440 4.50 3.92 -12.53
C GLY A 440 5.84 3.30 -12.17
N TRP A 441 6.76 4.11 -11.62
CA TRP A 441 8.03 3.63 -11.07
C TRP A 441 7.82 2.65 -9.90
N LYS A 442 6.87 2.93 -9.00
CA LYS A 442 6.61 2.04 -7.87
C LYS A 442 6.09 0.67 -8.30
N ILE A 443 5.16 0.61 -9.26
CA ILE A 443 4.66 -0.67 -9.81
C ILE A 443 5.80 -1.44 -10.49
N ARG A 444 6.75 -0.75 -11.14
CA ARG A 444 7.96 -1.38 -11.70
C ARG A 444 8.85 -1.99 -10.62
N GLU A 445 9.06 -1.33 -9.49
CA GLU A 445 9.79 -1.91 -8.34
C GLU A 445 9.09 -3.14 -7.75
N LEU A 446 7.75 -3.20 -7.78
CA LEU A 446 7.01 -4.40 -7.36
C LEU A 446 7.25 -5.55 -8.34
N HIS A 447 7.18 -5.31 -9.65
CA HIS A 447 7.50 -6.32 -10.67
C HIS A 447 8.97 -6.78 -10.60
N ASP A 448 9.90 -5.90 -10.22
CA ASP A 448 11.30 -6.29 -9.97
C ASP A 448 11.45 -7.26 -8.79
N LYS A 449 10.74 -7.03 -7.66
CA LYS A 449 10.84 -7.90 -6.46
C LYS A 449 10.05 -9.21 -6.63
N TYR A 450 8.94 -9.20 -7.37
CA TYR A 450 7.92 -10.26 -7.32
C TYR A 450 7.59 -10.93 -8.66
N GLY A 451 8.17 -10.47 -9.77
CA GLY A 451 8.00 -11.09 -11.08
C GLY A 451 6.78 -10.58 -11.87
N PRO A 452 6.23 -11.40 -12.79
CA PRO A 452 5.43 -10.89 -13.91
C PRO A 452 3.98 -10.52 -13.56
N VAL A 453 3.51 -10.86 -12.36
CA VAL A 453 2.14 -10.57 -11.87
C VAL A 453 2.21 -10.13 -10.41
N VAL A 454 1.66 -8.94 -10.10
CA VAL A 454 1.62 -8.37 -8.74
C VAL A 454 0.25 -7.77 -8.44
N ARG A 455 -0.20 -7.84 -7.19
CA ARG A 455 -1.42 -7.15 -6.75
C ARG A 455 -1.06 -5.76 -6.22
N ILE A 456 -1.81 -4.75 -6.64
CA ILE A 456 -1.58 -3.32 -6.34
C ILE A 456 -2.76 -2.62 -5.64
N SER A 457 -3.91 -3.28 -5.59
CA SER A 457 -5.10 -2.96 -4.77
C SER A 457 -5.80 -4.29 -4.45
N HIS A 458 -6.65 -4.35 -3.41
CA HIS A 458 -7.39 -5.56 -3.02
C HIS A 458 -8.00 -6.33 -4.21
N ASP A 459 -8.50 -5.62 -5.21
CA ASP A 459 -9.13 -6.11 -6.44
C ASP A 459 -8.37 -5.77 -7.74
N GLU A 460 -7.11 -5.28 -7.71
CA GLU A 460 -6.33 -4.91 -8.92
C GLU A 460 -5.01 -5.67 -9.08
N LEU A 461 -4.83 -6.30 -10.25
CA LEU A 461 -3.63 -7.03 -10.65
C LEU A 461 -2.91 -6.34 -11.83
N SER A 462 -1.62 -6.10 -11.65
CA SER A 462 -0.69 -5.63 -12.69
C SER A 462 0.09 -6.79 -13.29
N TYR A 463 0.28 -6.77 -14.61
CA TYR A 463 0.96 -7.79 -15.40
C TYR A 463 2.10 -7.21 -16.26
N THR A 464 3.05 -8.04 -16.68
CA THR A 464 4.10 -7.67 -17.66
C THR A 464 4.26 -8.59 -18.87
N SER A 465 3.54 -9.71 -18.96
CA SER A 465 3.77 -10.73 -20.02
C SER A 465 3.06 -10.41 -21.35
N SER A 466 3.55 -10.94 -22.46
CA SER A 466 2.79 -10.95 -23.72
C SER A 466 1.51 -11.81 -23.65
N GLY A 467 1.47 -12.82 -22.76
CA GLY A 467 0.29 -13.64 -22.49
C GLY A 467 -0.89 -12.82 -21.98
N ALA A 468 -0.65 -12.03 -20.93
CA ALA A 468 -1.61 -11.10 -20.35
C ALA A 468 -2.01 -10.00 -21.34
N TRP A 469 -1.07 -9.47 -22.13
CA TRP A 469 -1.40 -8.52 -23.21
C TRP A 469 -2.42 -9.10 -24.19
N ARG A 470 -2.15 -10.31 -24.71
CA ARG A 470 -3.09 -11.01 -25.61
C ARG A 470 -4.42 -11.29 -24.88
N LYS A 471 -4.40 -11.88 -23.69
CA LYS A 471 -5.62 -12.28 -22.96
C LYS A 471 -6.51 -11.10 -22.54
N ILE A 472 -5.95 -9.99 -22.06
CA ILE A 472 -6.71 -8.86 -21.50
C ILE A 472 -7.22 -7.91 -22.61
N TYR A 473 -6.44 -7.68 -23.67
CA TYR A 473 -6.70 -6.57 -24.59
C TYR A 473 -7.31 -6.96 -25.94
N THR A 474 -7.27 -8.24 -26.36
CA THR A 474 -7.81 -8.66 -27.67
C THR A 474 -9.24 -9.20 -27.66
N GLN A 475 -9.79 -9.52 -26.49
CA GLN A 475 -11.09 -10.19 -26.37
C GLN A 475 -12.26 -9.34 -26.88
N ARG A 476 -13.26 -10.00 -27.47
CA ARG A 476 -14.41 -9.35 -28.10
C ARG A 476 -15.77 -9.79 -27.55
N SER A 477 -15.86 -10.96 -26.91
CA SER A 477 -17.12 -11.45 -26.36
C SER A 477 -16.84 -12.46 -25.24
N PRO A 478 -17.04 -12.08 -23.97
CA PRO A 478 -17.18 -10.69 -23.49
C PRO A 478 -15.95 -9.81 -23.79
N GLU A 479 -16.12 -8.50 -24.01
CA GLU A 479 -14.99 -7.56 -23.99
C GLU A 479 -14.61 -7.24 -22.54
N PHE A 480 -13.33 -7.40 -22.21
CA PHE A 480 -12.70 -6.83 -21.02
C PHE A 480 -12.87 -5.30 -21.07
N SER A 481 -13.83 -4.79 -20.31
CA SER A 481 -14.29 -3.40 -20.38
C SER A 481 -13.34 -2.46 -19.63
N LYS A 482 -13.28 -1.17 -19.98
CA LYS A 482 -12.37 -0.23 -19.31
C LYS A 482 -12.81 0.07 -17.87
N CYS A 483 -11.85 0.07 -16.94
CA CYS A 483 -12.05 0.67 -15.62
C CYS A 483 -12.20 2.19 -15.79
N LEU A 484 -13.36 2.74 -15.42
CA LEU A 484 -13.67 4.18 -15.48
C LEU A 484 -13.85 4.79 -14.07
N ASP A 485 -13.63 3.98 -13.04
CA ASP A 485 -13.69 4.28 -11.60
C ASP A 485 -12.44 5.01 -11.07
N GLY A 486 -11.74 5.75 -11.93
CA GLY A 486 -10.49 6.44 -11.59
C GLY A 486 -9.20 5.60 -11.67
N ARG A 487 -9.27 4.26 -11.73
CA ARG A 487 -8.09 3.42 -12.00
C ARG A 487 -7.60 3.54 -13.45
N GLY A 488 -8.53 3.51 -14.40
CA GLY A 488 -8.24 3.76 -15.81
C GLY A 488 -8.34 5.24 -16.19
N ILE A 489 -8.76 5.50 -17.42
CA ILE A 489 -8.89 6.87 -17.94
C ILE A 489 -10.15 7.52 -17.33
N ALA A 490 -9.98 8.66 -16.65
CA ALA A 490 -11.10 9.43 -16.13
C ALA A 490 -12.05 9.87 -17.28
N PRO A 491 -13.37 9.64 -17.17
CA PRO A 491 -14.30 9.86 -18.28
C PRO A 491 -14.52 11.34 -18.59
N ALA A 492 -14.12 11.78 -19.78
CA ALA A 492 -14.39 13.12 -20.27
C ALA A 492 -15.77 13.21 -20.93
N THR A 493 -16.71 13.91 -20.28
CA THR A 493 -18.10 14.05 -20.77
C THR A 493 -18.43 15.45 -21.28
N ILE A 494 -19.32 15.51 -22.29
CA ILE A 494 -20.05 16.72 -22.70
C ILE A 494 -21.53 16.35 -22.80
N ASN A 495 -22.40 17.08 -22.07
CA ASN A 495 -23.85 16.85 -22.00
C ASN A 495 -24.22 15.37 -21.76
N GLY A 496 -23.55 14.72 -20.80
CA GLY A 496 -23.77 13.31 -20.44
C GLY A 496 -23.24 12.26 -21.43
N LYS A 497 -22.70 12.67 -22.60
CA LYS A 497 -22.07 11.75 -23.56
C LYS A 497 -20.59 11.59 -23.25
N TYR A 498 -20.06 10.37 -23.43
CA TYR A 498 -18.63 10.06 -23.37
C TYR A 498 -17.92 10.30 -24.71
N SER A 499 -16.59 10.41 -24.67
CA SER A 499 -15.72 10.40 -25.85
C SER A 499 -15.33 8.96 -26.24
N MET A 500 -14.93 8.76 -27.51
CA MET A 500 -14.57 7.43 -28.04
C MET A 500 -13.63 6.62 -27.12
N PRO A 501 -12.57 7.18 -26.49
CA PRO A 501 -11.68 6.42 -25.61
C PRO A 501 -12.35 5.82 -24.36
N THR A 502 -13.45 6.38 -23.86
CA THR A 502 -14.15 5.91 -22.64
C THR A 502 -15.57 5.41 -22.92
N GLU A 503 -15.87 5.11 -24.18
CA GLU A 503 -17.18 4.64 -24.63
C GLU A 503 -17.35 3.10 -24.48
N ASN A 504 -18.60 2.63 -24.32
CA ASN A 504 -18.93 1.20 -24.31
C ASN A 504 -18.54 0.48 -25.62
N GLN A 505 -18.53 -0.85 -25.63
CA GLN A 505 -18.03 -1.64 -26.76
C GLN A 505 -18.73 -1.32 -28.09
N GLU A 506 -20.05 -1.27 -28.09
CA GLU A 506 -20.89 -1.05 -29.28
C GLU A 506 -20.68 0.34 -29.88
N ARG A 507 -20.85 1.39 -29.07
CA ARG A 507 -20.77 2.77 -29.51
C ARG A 507 -19.32 3.19 -29.79
N HIS A 508 -18.34 2.63 -29.09
CA HIS A 508 -16.93 2.68 -29.52
C HIS A 508 -16.75 2.06 -30.90
N GLY A 509 -17.29 0.86 -31.15
CA GLY A 509 -17.21 0.18 -32.45
C GLY A 509 -17.78 1.05 -33.59
N ARG A 510 -18.94 1.67 -33.37
CA ARG A 510 -19.54 2.62 -34.32
C ARG A 510 -18.66 3.85 -34.55
N LEU A 511 -18.25 4.53 -33.48
CA LEU A 511 -17.38 5.72 -33.56
C LEU A 511 -16.05 5.40 -34.27
N ARG A 512 -15.45 4.23 -33.98
CA ARG A 512 -14.19 3.78 -34.58
C ARG A 512 -14.34 3.48 -36.07
N ARG A 513 -15.45 2.90 -36.52
CA ARG A 513 -15.74 2.74 -37.97
C ARG A 513 -15.80 4.09 -38.69
N ALA A 514 -16.53 5.07 -38.13
CA ALA A 514 -16.67 6.41 -38.72
C ALA A 514 -15.32 7.14 -38.94
N VAL A 515 -14.32 6.91 -38.08
CA VAL A 515 -13.01 7.57 -38.18
C VAL A 515 -11.93 6.76 -38.88
N ASN A 516 -12.04 5.42 -38.96
CA ASN A 516 -11.01 4.55 -39.54
C ASN A 516 -10.53 4.96 -40.96
N PRO A 517 -11.38 5.43 -41.91
CA PRO A 517 -10.92 5.85 -43.23
C PRO A 517 -9.86 6.97 -43.20
N ALA A 518 -9.96 7.89 -42.24
CA ALA A 518 -9.03 9.00 -42.05
C ALA A 518 -7.60 8.57 -41.68
N PHE A 519 -7.44 7.36 -41.16
CA PHE A 519 -6.18 6.75 -40.72
C PHE A 519 -5.75 5.56 -41.60
N SER A 520 -6.38 5.39 -42.77
CA SER A 520 -5.96 4.40 -43.77
C SER A 520 -4.62 4.78 -44.41
N GLU A 521 -3.82 3.82 -44.88
CA GLU A 521 -2.52 4.12 -45.54
C GLU A 521 -2.66 5.12 -46.69
N ARG A 522 -3.77 5.06 -47.44
CA ARG A 522 -4.07 6.01 -48.50
C ARG A 522 -4.26 7.42 -47.93
N ALA A 523 -5.09 7.57 -46.90
CA ALA A 523 -5.35 8.86 -46.27
C ALA A 523 -4.07 9.44 -45.65
N LEU A 524 -3.24 8.61 -45.01
CA LEU A 524 -1.95 9.01 -44.45
C LEU A 524 -0.98 9.54 -45.53
N ARG A 525 -0.92 8.93 -46.71
CA ARG A 525 -0.15 9.46 -47.85
C ARG A 525 -0.74 10.76 -48.41
N GLU A 526 -2.06 10.85 -48.51
CA GLU A 526 -2.77 12.10 -48.87
C GLU A 526 -2.60 13.20 -47.80
N GLN A 527 -2.13 12.86 -46.58
CA GLN A 527 -1.88 13.76 -45.46
C GLN A 527 -0.40 14.15 -45.27
N GLU A 528 0.56 13.56 -46.00
CA GLU A 528 2.01 13.78 -45.74
C GLU A 528 2.39 15.27 -45.73
N GLY A 529 1.77 16.09 -46.58
CA GLY A 529 2.02 17.54 -46.67
C GLY A 529 1.90 18.28 -45.33
N PHE A 530 0.95 17.90 -44.47
CA PHE A 530 0.81 18.49 -43.13
C PHE A 530 2.02 18.18 -42.23
N LEU A 531 2.56 16.96 -42.31
CA LEU A 531 3.77 16.59 -41.57
C LEU A 531 5.00 17.30 -42.15
N GLN A 532 5.08 17.44 -43.47
CA GLN A 532 6.17 18.15 -44.14
C GLN A 532 6.22 19.63 -43.73
N GLU A 533 5.09 20.33 -43.80
CA GLU A 533 4.97 21.76 -43.47
C GLU A 533 5.37 22.05 -42.02
N HIS A 534 4.70 21.40 -41.05
CA HIS A 534 4.90 21.69 -39.63
C HIS A 534 6.26 21.19 -39.10
N SER A 535 6.84 20.14 -39.68
CA SER A 535 8.22 19.73 -39.37
C SER A 535 9.26 20.67 -40.00
N ASN A 536 9.04 21.20 -41.21
CA ASN A 536 9.93 22.22 -41.79
C ASN A 536 9.84 23.54 -40.99
N ASN A 537 8.65 23.93 -40.51
CA ASN A 537 8.47 25.09 -39.64
C ASN A 537 9.19 24.91 -38.29
N LEU A 538 9.11 23.72 -37.68
CA LEU A 538 9.90 23.37 -36.48
C LEU A 538 11.41 23.59 -36.70
N ILE A 539 11.98 23.11 -37.81
CA ILE A 539 13.41 23.30 -38.12
C ILE A 539 13.74 24.79 -38.32
N ALA A 540 12.85 25.57 -38.95
CA ALA A 540 13.04 27.01 -39.14
C ALA A 540 13.12 27.77 -37.80
N HIS A 541 12.23 27.47 -36.85
CA HIS A 541 12.28 28.05 -35.50
C HIS A 541 13.51 27.60 -34.72
N LEU A 542 13.87 26.31 -34.75
CA LEU A 542 15.07 25.81 -34.08
C LEU A 542 16.36 26.47 -34.63
N LYS A 543 16.46 26.70 -35.95
CA LYS A 543 17.59 27.42 -36.61
C LYS A 543 17.72 28.89 -36.19
N LYS A 544 16.65 29.49 -35.67
CA LYS A 544 16.67 30.81 -35.03
C LYS A 544 17.11 30.69 -33.57
N ARG A 545 16.43 29.84 -32.79
CA ARG A 545 16.61 29.71 -31.33
C ARG A 545 17.98 29.18 -30.92
N CYS A 546 18.62 28.33 -31.72
CA CYS A 546 19.95 27.79 -31.42
C CYS A 546 21.05 28.86 -31.29
N ARG A 547 20.79 30.08 -31.77
CA ARG A 547 21.68 31.25 -31.68
C ARG A 547 21.45 32.08 -30.42
N GLU A 548 20.33 31.85 -29.73
CA GLU A 548 19.89 32.60 -28.53
C GLU A 548 20.36 31.91 -27.22
N GLY A 549 20.61 30.59 -27.25
CA GLY A 549 21.12 29.81 -26.12
C GLY A 549 20.69 28.33 -26.17
N PRO A 550 20.80 27.59 -25.05
CA PRO A 550 20.22 26.27 -24.92
C PRO A 550 18.70 26.27 -25.14
N VAL A 551 18.17 25.22 -25.76
CA VAL A 551 16.76 25.15 -26.17
C VAL A 551 16.05 23.99 -25.48
N ASP A 552 14.84 24.21 -24.96
CA ASP A 552 13.96 23.13 -24.51
C ASP A 552 13.35 22.39 -25.73
N ILE A 553 13.96 21.27 -26.11
CA ILE A 553 13.47 20.48 -27.25
C ILE A 553 12.11 19.82 -26.96
N THR A 554 11.77 19.57 -25.69
CA THR A 554 10.47 19.04 -25.29
C THR A 554 9.36 20.03 -25.63
N LEU A 555 9.49 21.33 -25.29
CA LEU A 555 8.52 22.34 -25.71
C LEU A 555 8.30 22.30 -27.22
N TRP A 556 9.37 22.40 -28.02
CA TRP A 556 9.27 22.46 -29.48
C TRP A 556 8.65 21.20 -30.11
N TYR A 557 8.90 20.01 -29.57
CA TYR A 557 8.19 18.79 -29.99
C TYR A 557 6.68 18.85 -29.68
N ASN A 558 6.27 19.36 -28.51
CA ASN A 558 4.82 19.50 -28.20
C ASN A 558 4.16 20.55 -29.08
N LEU A 559 4.84 21.65 -29.43
CA LEU A 559 4.32 22.67 -30.36
C LEU A 559 4.09 22.08 -31.76
N CYS A 560 5.08 21.37 -32.31
CA CYS A 560 4.99 20.76 -33.63
C CYS A 560 3.87 19.71 -33.70
N ALA A 561 3.83 18.79 -32.73
CA ALA A 561 2.79 17.76 -32.65
C ALA A 561 1.38 18.36 -32.45
N PHE A 562 1.26 19.49 -31.75
CA PHE A 562 -0.02 20.19 -31.59
C PHE A 562 -0.48 20.90 -32.86
N ASP A 563 0.42 21.53 -33.62
CA ASP A 563 0.08 22.11 -34.92
C ASP A 563 -0.32 21.04 -35.94
N ILE A 564 0.48 19.97 -36.11
CA ILE A 564 0.16 18.82 -36.99
C ILE A 564 -1.23 18.26 -36.66
N VAL A 565 -1.48 17.92 -35.40
CA VAL A 565 -2.71 17.23 -35.00
C VAL A 565 -3.91 18.17 -34.99
N SER A 566 -3.75 19.46 -34.69
CA SER A 566 -4.85 20.43 -34.81
C SER A 566 -5.24 20.68 -36.26
N ASP A 567 -4.27 20.83 -37.16
CA ASP A 567 -4.53 21.03 -38.59
C ASP A 567 -5.28 19.81 -39.19
N LEU A 568 -4.79 18.60 -38.91
CA LEU A 568 -5.46 17.36 -39.30
C LEU A 568 -6.84 17.17 -38.64
N SER A 569 -7.08 17.71 -37.43
CA SER A 569 -8.35 17.53 -36.72
C SER A 569 -9.47 18.47 -37.15
N ILE A 570 -9.16 19.65 -37.69
CA ILE A 570 -10.15 20.70 -37.99
C ILE A 570 -9.87 21.51 -39.27
N GLY A 571 -8.85 21.16 -40.06
CA GLY A 571 -8.44 21.91 -41.25
C GLY A 571 -7.91 23.31 -40.94
N GLN A 572 -7.34 23.50 -39.75
CA GLN A 572 -6.70 24.74 -39.32
C GLN A 572 -5.71 24.48 -38.17
N ALA A 573 -4.41 24.57 -38.45
CA ALA A 573 -3.35 24.59 -37.44
C ALA A 573 -3.61 25.64 -36.34
N ALA A 574 -3.13 25.37 -35.12
CA ALA A 574 -3.24 26.30 -34.00
C ALA A 574 -2.30 27.52 -34.13
N GLY A 575 -1.19 27.37 -34.87
CA GLY A 575 -0.11 28.36 -34.96
C GLY A 575 0.79 28.36 -33.73
N ALA A 576 0.89 27.24 -33.01
CA ALA A 576 1.60 27.13 -31.75
C ALA A 576 3.13 27.26 -31.91
N LEU A 577 3.72 26.68 -32.95
CA LEU A 577 5.13 26.88 -33.32
C LEU A 577 5.47 28.36 -33.49
N ASN A 578 4.58 29.11 -34.13
CA ASN A 578 4.79 30.53 -34.44
C ASN A 578 4.63 31.45 -33.21
N ASN A 579 4.04 30.94 -32.12
CA ASN A 579 3.70 31.71 -30.91
C ASN A 579 4.21 31.06 -29.61
N GLY A 580 5.24 30.19 -29.66
CA GLY A 580 5.68 29.36 -28.53
C GLY A 580 6.15 30.08 -27.25
N ASP A 581 6.25 31.41 -27.26
CA ASP A 581 6.50 32.23 -26.08
C ASP A 581 5.22 32.60 -25.30
N GLU A 582 4.04 32.44 -25.90
CA GLU A 582 2.75 32.73 -25.28
C GLU A 582 2.52 31.89 -24.02
N PRO A 583 2.30 32.51 -22.83
CA PRO A 583 2.17 31.79 -21.57
C PRO A 583 1.08 30.71 -21.57
N TYR A 584 -0.03 30.92 -22.29
CA TYR A 584 -1.12 29.95 -22.34
C TYR A 584 -0.74 28.66 -23.10
N ILE A 585 0.21 28.73 -24.03
CA ILE A 585 0.69 27.56 -24.77
C ILE A 585 1.66 26.75 -23.90
N ARG A 586 2.54 27.43 -23.17
CA ARG A 586 3.44 26.78 -22.19
C ARG A 586 2.65 26.09 -21.07
N ASN A 587 1.61 26.75 -20.54
CA ASN A 587 0.68 26.19 -19.56
C ASN A 587 -0.15 25.00 -20.10
N MET A 588 -0.18 24.75 -21.41
CA MET A 588 -0.88 23.60 -21.98
C MET A 588 -0.22 22.26 -21.59
N LEU A 589 1.04 22.27 -21.13
CA LEU A 589 1.76 21.08 -20.69
C LEU A 589 1.30 20.56 -19.30
N ASP A 590 0.73 21.41 -18.44
CA ASP A 590 0.35 21.06 -17.06
C ASP A 590 -0.88 20.15 -16.91
N HIS A 591 -1.59 19.83 -18.01
CA HIS A 591 -2.83 19.05 -17.98
C HIS A 591 -2.68 17.64 -17.34
N ALA A 592 -1.48 17.07 -17.28
CA ALA A 592 -1.22 15.77 -16.66
C ALA A 592 -1.69 15.70 -15.19
N LYS A 593 -1.49 16.78 -14.42
CA LYS A 593 -1.92 16.90 -13.01
C LYS A 593 -3.43 16.84 -12.87
N ALA A 594 -4.15 17.55 -13.77
CA ALA A 594 -5.61 17.61 -13.76
C ALA A 594 -6.25 16.23 -14.01
N VAL A 595 -5.65 15.40 -14.86
CA VAL A 595 -6.10 14.01 -15.09
C VAL A 595 -6.06 13.20 -13.79
N ARG A 596 -5.00 13.34 -12.97
CA ARG A 596 -4.89 12.58 -11.71
C ARG A 596 -5.92 13.05 -10.66
N TRP A 597 -6.20 14.35 -10.58
CA TRP A 597 -7.26 14.86 -9.69
C TRP A 597 -8.65 14.34 -10.09
N CYS A 598 -8.97 14.31 -11.39
CA CYS A 598 -10.21 13.70 -11.88
C CYS A 598 -10.28 12.19 -11.63
N GLN A 599 -9.16 11.46 -11.79
CA GLN A 599 -9.08 10.05 -11.43
C GLN A 599 -9.41 9.81 -9.95
N LEU A 600 -8.71 10.51 -9.04
CA LEU A 600 -8.91 10.40 -7.59
C LEU A 600 -10.34 10.77 -7.19
N ALA A 601 -10.88 11.87 -7.70
CA ALA A 601 -12.25 12.28 -7.39
C ALA A 601 -13.31 11.32 -7.97
N THR A 602 -13.01 10.60 -9.05
CA THR A 602 -13.87 9.52 -9.55
C THR A 602 -13.79 8.29 -8.64
N GLN A 603 -12.58 7.91 -8.22
CA GLN A 603 -12.33 6.75 -7.34
C GLN A 603 -13.01 6.89 -5.97
N TYR A 604 -13.01 8.10 -5.39
CA TYR A 604 -13.68 8.38 -4.12
C TYR A 604 -15.13 8.88 -4.26
N GLY A 605 -15.72 8.88 -5.47
CA GLY A 605 -17.11 9.32 -5.70
C GLY A 605 -17.37 10.82 -5.49
N VAL A 606 -16.34 11.65 -5.35
CA VAL A 606 -16.42 13.09 -5.06
C VAL A 606 -16.32 13.99 -6.31
N MET A 607 -16.54 13.46 -7.52
CA MET A 607 -16.50 14.24 -8.76
C MET A 607 -17.46 15.45 -8.77
N ASP A 608 -18.63 15.34 -8.17
CA ASP A 608 -19.59 16.45 -8.12
C ASP A 608 -19.18 17.52 -7.10
N LEU A 609 -18.53 17.13 -6.00
CA LEU A 609 -17.89 18.06 -5.07
C LEU A 609 -16.69 18.77 -5.75
N LEU A 610 -15.86 18.05 -6.52
CA LEU A 610 -14.77 18.65 -7.29
C LEU A 610 -15.30 19.63 -8.34
N GLN A 611 -16.38 19.32 -9.03
CA GLN A 611 -17.05 20.23 -9.96
C GLN A 611 -17.63 21.46 -9.26
N TYR A 612 -18.24 21.31 -8.08
CA TYR A 612 -18.75 22.42 -7.28
C TYR A 612 -17.64 23.35 -6.77
N LEU A 613 -16.51 22.78 -6.33
CA LEU A 613 -15.33 23.52 -5.85
C LEU A 613 -14.43 24.04 -6.99
N THR A 614 -14.69 23.67 -8.25
CA THR A 614 -13.91 24.11 -9.40
C THR A 614 -13.98 25.63 -9.55
N PRO A 615 -12.85 26.37 -9.51
CA PRO A 615 -12.87 27.83 -9.60
C PRO A 615 -13.56 28.32 -10.87
N ARG A 616 -14.37 29.39 -10.77
CA ARG A 616 -15.18 29.91 -11.89
C ARG A 616 -14.37 30.13 -13.18
N TYR A 617 -13.13 30.61 -13.07
CA TYR A 617 -12.25 30.82 -14.23
C TYR A 617 -11.92 29.52 -14.99
N VAL A 618 -11.81 28.38 -14.30
CA VAL A 618 -11.57 27.06 -14.91
C VAL A 618 -12.83 26.58 -15.64
N ALA A 619 -14.00 26.70 -15.00
CA ALA A 619 -15.28 26.34 -15.62
C ALA A 619 -15.59 27.23 -16.85
N GLU A 620 -15.32 28.54 -16.76
CA GLU A 620 -15.39 29.45 -17.89
C GLU A 620 -14.38 29.12 -18.99
N SER A 621 -13.13 28.79 -18.64
CA SER A 621 -12.10 28.39 -19.61
C SER A 621 -12.54 27.16 -20.39
N ARG A 622 -13.03 26.10 -19.70
CA ARG A 622 -13.60 24.91 -20.34
C ARG A 622 -14.79 25.24 -21.23
N ARG A 623 -15.68 26.16 -20.81
CA ARG A 623 -16.82 26.61 -21.62
C ARG A 623 -16.38 27.39 -22.86
N LYS A 624 -15.38 28.27 -22.74
CA LYS A 624 -14.77 29.03 -23.85
C LYS A 624 -14.07 28.09 -24.84
N GLN A 625 -13.33 27.11 -24.35
CA GLN A 625 -12.67 26.07 -25.16
C GLN A 625 -13.70 25.25 -25.96
N ILE A 626 -14.75 24.72 -25.31
CA ILE A 626 -15.81 23.97 -25.98
C ILE A 626 -16.52 24.84 -27.03
N ALA A 627 -16.83 26.10 -26.72
CA ALA A 627 -17.45 27.03 -27.67
C ALA A 627 -16.53 27.31 -28.89
N ALA A 628 -15.25 27.57 -28.67
CA ALA A 628 -14.27 27.80 -29.73
C ALA A 628 -14.07 26.56 -30.63
N THR A 629 -13.97 25.36 -30.04
CA THR A 629 -13.91 24.10 -30.79
C THR A 629 -15.19 23.86 -31.57
N THR A 630 -16.37 24.16 -30.99
CA THR A 630 -17.66 24.05 -31.68
C THR A 630 -17.74 24.98 -32.88
N ALA A 631 -17.37 26.26 -32.73
CA ALA A 631 -17.34 27.22 -33.83
C ALA A 631 -16.36 26.81 -34.95
N LYS A 632 -15.17 26.30 -34.60
CA LYS A 632 -14.19 25.77 -35.56
C LYS A 632 -14.75 24.55 -36.33
N VAL A 633 -15.35 23.58 -35.64
CA VAL A 633 -15.97 22.41 -36.27
C VAL A 633 -17.16 22.81 -37.16
N GLN A 634 -18.04 23.73 -36.70
CA GLN A 634 -19.14 24.25 -37.51
C GLN A 634 -18.66 24.96 -38.78
N LYS A 635 -17.59 25.77 -38.69
CA LYS A 635 -16.95 26.38 -39.86
C LYS A 635 -16.41 25.30 -40.81
N ARG A 636 -15.70 24.29 -40.30
CA ARG A 636 -15.15 23.19 -41.10
C ARG A 636 -16.24 22.35 -41.78
N MET A 637 -17.41 22.20 -41.15
CA MET A 637 -18.61 21.55 -41.71
C MET A 637 -19.28 22.37 -42.81
N ALA A 638 -19.37 23.70 -42.67
CA ALA A 638 -19.85 24.57 -43.76
C ALA A 638 -18.94 24.47 -44.99
N ASN A 639 -17.64 24.36 -44.75
CA ASN A 639 -16.57 24.17 -45.72
C ASN A 639 -16.29 22.69 -46.08
N ALA A 640 -17.26 21.78 -45.92
CA ALA A 640 -17.04 20.33 -46.13
C ALA A 640 -16.61 19.93 -47.57
N LYS A 641 -16.69 20.85 -48.54
CA LYS A 641 -16.27 20.64 -49.94
C LYS A 641 -14.83 21.12 -50.25
N ASP A 642 -14.14 21.74 -49.30
CA ASP A 642 -12.76 22.19 -49.49
C ASP A 642 -11.83 21.00 -49.79
N ALA A 643 -10.89 21.16 -50.72
CA ALA A 643 -10.08 20.08 -51.27
C ALA A 643 -9.05 19.45 -50.29
N ASN A 644 -8.98 19.96 -49.05
CA ASN A 644 -8.06 19.53 -48.01
C ASN A 644 -8.24 18.04 -47.66
N LYS A 645 -7.16 17.41 -47.19
CA LYS A 645 -7.09 15.98 -46.85
C LYS A 645 -7.00 15.72 -45.34
N ASP A 646 -7.49 16.66 -44.54
CA ASP A 646 -7.61 16.52 -43.09
C ASP A 646 -8.57 15.37 -42.67
N TRP A 647 -8.57 14.99 -41.40
CA TRP A 647 -9.40 13.88 -40.91
C TRP A 647 -10.90 14.18 -41.00
N MET A 648 -11.33 15.43 -40.89
CA MET A 648 -12.73 15.82 -41.07
C MET A 648 -13.19 15.63 -42.52
N SER A 649 -12.32 15.81 -43.51
CA SER A 649 -12.63 15.48 -44.91
C SER A 649 -13.05 14.02 -45.09
N TYR A 650 -12.44 13.07 -44.39
CA TYR A 650 -12.84 11.66 -44.47
C TYR A 650 -14.07 11.35 -43.61
N ILE A 651 -14.17 11.94 -42.41
CA ILE A 651 -15.27 11.69 -41.46
C ILE A 651 -16.59 12.26 -41.97
N LEU A 652 -16.60 13.49 -42.50
CA LEU A 652 -17.83 14.15 -43.00
C LEU A 652 -18.36 13.47 -44.27
N ASN A 653 -17.46 13.01 -45.15
CA ASN A 653 -17.79 12.30 -46.37
C ASN A 653 -18.10 10.80 -46.16
N HIS A 654 -17.88 10.24 -44.97
CA HIS A 654 -18.22 8.84 -44.68
C HIS A 654 -19.71 8.59 -44.90
N GLU A 655 -20.09 7.65 -45.78
CA GLU A 655 -21.48 7.53 -46.24
C GLU A 655 -22.44 7.01 -45.17
N THR A 656 -22.10 5.88 -44.53
CA THR A 656 -23.00 5.16 -43.61
C THR A 656 -22.95 5.64 -42.16
N GLU A 657 -21.76 5.84 -41.59
CA GLU A 657 -21.57 6.15 -40.16
C GLU A 657 -21.48 7.66 -39.87
N LYS A 658 -22.59 8.39 -40.07
CA LYS A 658 -22.65 9.84 -39.82
C LYS A 658 -22.57 10.17 -38.32
N LEU A 659 -21.69 11.11 -37.96
CA LEU A 659 -21.51 11.61 -36.58
C LEU A 659 -22.32 12.89 -36.32
N THR A 660 -22.83 13.05 -35.10
CA THR A 660 -23.48 14.30 -34.68
C THR A 660 -22.47 15.41 -34.39
N LEU A 661 -22.89 16.70 -34.42
CA LEU A 661 -22.01 17.84 -34.12
C LEU A 661 -21.29 17.70 -32.77
N ILE A 662 -21.99 17.22 -31.73
CA ILE A 662 -21.37 16.99 -30.40
C ILE A 662 -20.29 15.92 -30.50
N GLU A 663 -20.53 14.84 -31.25
CA GLU A 663 -19.55 13.76 -31.43
C GLU A 663 -18.35 14.22 -32.27
N LEU A 664 -18.54 15.08 -33.27
CA LEU A 664 -17.45 15.71 -34.04
C LEU A 664 -16.59 16.63 -33.17
N VAL A 665 -17.22 17.48 -32.32
CA VAL A 665 -16.52 18.35 -31.37
C VAL A 665 -15.74 17.54 -30.33
N MET A 666 -16.35 16.48 -29.79
CA MET A 666 -15.67 15.56 -28.86
C MET A 666 -14.54 14.78 -29.55
N MET A 667 -14.69 14.40 -30.81
CA MET A 667 -13.65 13.70 -31.57
C MET A 667 -12.46 14.61 -31.85
N ALA A 668 -12.69 15.85 -32.33
CA ALA A 668 -11.64 16.84 -32.56
C ALA A 668 -10.84 17.14 -31.28
N GLY A 669 -11.54 17.38 -30.15
CA GLY A 669 -10.88 17.58 -28.86
C GLY A 669 -10.11 16.34 -28.39
N THR A 670 -10.65 15.13 -28.62
CA THR A 670 -9.97 13.86 -28.31
C THR A 670 -8.70 13.69 -29.12
N PHE A 671 -8.75 13.92 -30.43
CA PHE A 671 -7.59 13.79 -31.32
C PHE A 671 -6.48 14.78 -30.93
N ILE A 672 -6.82 16.05 -30.76
CA ILE A 672 -5.87 17.11 -30.39
C ILE A 672 -5.13 16.78 -29.09
N VAL A 673 -5.84 16.32 -28.05
CA VAL A 673 -5.22 15.93 -26.76
C VAL A 673 -4.42 14.63 -26.88
N ALA A 674 -4.93 13.61 -27.57
CA ALA A 674 -4.31 12.28 -27.61
C ALA A 674 -3.07 12.21 -28.53
N GLY A 675 -3.09 12.90 -29.68
CA GLY A 675 -1.99 12.87 -30.64
C GLY A 675 -0.79 13.70 -30.19
N SER A 676 -1.03 14.98 -29.87
CA SER A 676 0.05 15.96 -29.62
C SER A 676 0.98 15.55 -28.46
N GLY A 677 0.41 15.32 -27.28
CA GLY A 677 1.19 15.08 -26.05
C GLY A 677 1.96 13.75 -26.04
N THR A 678 1.54 12.76 -26.84
CA THR A 678 2.13 11.41 -26.87
C THR A 678 3.25 11.29 -27.88
N SER A 679 3.08 11.76 -29.12
CA SER A 679 4.16 11.80 -30.12
C SER A 679 5.35 12.65 -29.63
N ALA A 680 5.06 13.83 -29.07
CA ALA A 680 6.09 14.68 -28.45
C ALA A 680 6.76 14.04 -27.22
N GLY A 681 6.04 13.19 -26.48
CA GLY A 681 6.58 12.43 -25.35
C GLY A 681 7.56 11.34 -25.81
N GLY A 682 7.20 10.59 -26.85
CA GLY A 682 8.07 9.58 -27.47
C GLY A 682 9.34 10.20 -28.05
N LEU A 683 9.21 11.34 -28.75
CA LEU A 683 10.35 12.12 -29.25
C LEU A 683 11.28 12.59 -28.12
N SER A 684 10.73 13.21 -27.07
CA SER A 684 11.53 13.72 -25.94
C SER A 684 12.32 12.59 -25.24
N GLY A 685 11.66 11.48 -24.91
CA GLY A 685 12.30 10.33 -24.28
C GLY A 685 13.37 9.67 -25.14
N THR A 686 13.07 9.45 -26.43
CA THR A 686 14.04 8.87 -27.38
C THR A 686 15.25 9.79 -27.57
N THR A 687 15.03 11.11 -27.63
CA THR A 687 16.12 12.10 -27.77
C THR A 687 17.01 12.14 -26.53
N TYR A 688 16.44 12.12 -25.31
CA TYR A 688 17.24 11.99 -24.09
C TYR A 688 18.08 10.70 -24.07
N LEU A 689 17.46 9.55 -24.41
CA LEU A 689 18.14 8.25 -24.44
C LEU A 689 19.28 8.21 -25.47
N LEU A 690 19.09 8.78 -26.67
CA LEU A 690 20.17 8.95 -27.66
C LEU A 690 21.30 9.82 -27.12
N LEU A 691 20.98 10.95 -26.49
CA LEU A 691 21.99 11.89 -26.00
C LEU A 691 22.83 11.35 -24.83
N LYS A 692 22.28 10.43 -24.01
CA LYS A 692 23.05 9.70 -22.99
C LYS A 692 23.87 8.53 -23.59
N ASN A 693 23.63 8.12 -24.84
CA ASN A 693 24.28 6.98 -25.49
C ASN A 693 24.88 7.40 -26.86
N GLN A 694 26.01 8.09 -26.80
CA GLN A 694 26.65 8.74 -27.95
C GLN A 694 27.04 7.80 -29.10
N ASP A 695 27.32 6.51 -28.82
CA ASP A 695 27.55 5.51 -29.87
C ASP A 695 26.29 5.25 -30.73
N LYS A 696 25.10 5.24 -30.08
CA LYS A 696 23.81 5.08 -30.76
C LYS A 696 23.44 6.32 -31.56
N LEU A 697 23.69 7.50 -30.99
CA LEU A 697 23.48 8.78 -31.68
C LEU A 697 24.36 8.87 -32.93
N SER A 698 25.66 8.55 -32.82
CA SER A 698 26.59 8.55 -33.95
C SER A 698 26.11 7.62 -35.09
N LYS A 699 25.75 6.36 -34.80
CA LYS A 699 25.20 5.42 -35.78
C LYS A 699 23.94 5.94 -36.48
N LEU A 700 23.04 6.58 -35.73
CA LEU A 700 21.82 7.15 -36.28
C LEU A 700 22.09 8.35 -37.19
N CYS A 701 22.97 9.26 -36.78
CA CYS A 701 23.38 10.39 -37.61
C CYS A 701 24.09 9.93 -38.89
N THR A 702 24.86 8.83 -38.86
CA THR A 702 25.41 8.19 -40.07
C THR A 702 24.30 7.68 -40.98
N GLU A 703 23.34 6.87 -40.50
CA GLU A 703 22.24 6.36 -41.34
C GLU A 703 21.44 7.50 -41.99
N ILE A 704 21.17 8.58 -41.23
CA ILE A 704 20.46 9.77 -41.71
C ILE A 704 21.28 10.54 -42.75
N GLY A 705 22.55 10.83 -42.47
CA GLY A 705 23.44 11.57 -43.36
C GLY A 705 23.77 10.83 -44.66
N ASP A 706 23.82 9.50 -44.62
CA ASP A 706 23.96 8.67 -45.81
C ASP A 706 22.67 8.63 -46.64
N SER A 707 21.52 8.46 -45.97
CA SER A 707 20.19 8.34 -46.60
C SER A 707 19.66 9.65 -47.20
N PHE A 708 20.04 10.81 -46.64
CA PHE A 708 19.43 12.11 -46.97
C PHE A 708 20.49 13.19 -47.20
N LYS A 709 20.36 13.95 -48.29
CA LYS A 709 21.20 15.13 -48.59
C LYS A 709 20.45 16.45 -48.38
N SER A 710 19.12 16.41 -48.28
CA SER A 710 18.27 17.54 -47.94
C SER A 710 17.12 17.14 -47.02
N GLN A 711 16.56 18.10 -46.28
CA GLN A 711 15.43 17.86 -45.39
C GLN A 711 14.14 17.48 -46.15
N ASP A 712 14.05 17.80 -47.45
CA ASP A 712 12.86 17.58 -48.28
C ASP A 712 12.81 16.15 -48.86
N GLU A 713 13.94 15.40 -48.80
CA GLU A 713 13.98 13.95 -49.06
C GLU A 713 13.42 13.13 -47.88
N ILE A 714 13.21 13.75 -46.72
CA ILE A 714 12.70 13.10 -45.50
C ILE A 714 11.17 13.04 -45.56
N THR A 715 10.66 11.91 -46.03
CA THR A 715 9.23 11.62 -46.26
C THR A 715 8.75 10.49 -45.34
N MET A 716 7.44 10.23 -45.31
CA MET A 716 6.89 9.07 -44.60
C MET A 716 7.43 7.75 -45.18
N LEU A 717 7.65 7.70 -46.50
CA LEU A 717 8.10 6.51 -47.22
C LEU A 717 9.60 6.26 -47.08
N THR A 718 10.43 7.31 -47.16
CA THR A 718 11.89 7.18 -47.07
C THR A 718 12.33 6.87 -45.64
N THR A 719 11.83 7.60 -44.65
CA THR A 719 12.16 7.34 -43.23
C THR A 719 11.68 5.98 -42.72
N ALA A 720 10.59 5.43 -43.29
CA ALA A 720 10.15 4.07 -42.96
C ALA A 720 11.17 2.98 -43.36
N ARG A 721 12.12 3.27 -44.27
CA ARG A 721 13.16 2.33 -44.72
C ARG A 721 14.43 2.35 -43.89
N CYS A 722 14.68 3.42 -43.13
CA CYS A 722 15.84 3.58 -42.25
C CYS A 722 15.77 2.54 -41.11
N LYS A 723 16.58 1.49 -41.16
CA LYS A 723 16.49 0.35 -40.23
C LYS A 723 16.85 0.78 -38.81
N TYR A 724 17.89 1.59 -38.66
CA TYR A 724 18.39 2.02 -37.35
C TYR A 724 17.49 3.08 -36.70
N LEU A 725 16.96 4.05 -37.47
CA LEU A 725 15.93 4.99 -37.02
C LEU A 725 14.67 4.28 -36.49
N ASN A 726 14.22 3.22 -37.17
CA ASN A 726 13.13 2.38 -36.67
C ASN A 726 13.50 1.71 -35.35
N ALA A 727 14.64 1.03 -35.29
CA ALA A 727 15.13 0.34 -34.10
C ALA A 727 15.28 1.27 -32.88
N VAL A 728 15.78 2.49 -33.10
CA VAL A 728 15.88 3.57 -32.10
C VAL A 728 14.51 3.97 -31.54
N LEU A 729 13.52 4.16 -32.41
CA LEU A 729 12.16 4.51 -31.98
C LEU A 729 11.46 3.34 -31.27
N GLU A 730 11.70 2.09 -31.68
CA GLU A 730 11.15 0.93 -30.98
C GLU A 730 11.71 0.84 -29.54
N GLU A 731 13.03 0.99 -29.39
CA GLU A 731 13.73 0.97 -28.09
C GLU A 731 13.40 2.17 -27.21
N GLY A 732 13.35 3.38 -27.78
CA GLY A 732 12.98 4.61 -27.07
C GLY A 732 11.58 4.52 -26.48
N LEU A 733 10.62 3.97 -27.23
CA LEU A 733 9.25 3.71 -26.77
C LEU A 733 9.12 2.44 -25.89
N ARG A 734 10.16 1.60 -25.76
CA ARG A 734 10.23 0.50 -24.77
C ARG A 734 10.66 1.01 -23.40
N LEU A 735 11.70 1.85 -23.36
CA LEU A 735 12.22 2.44 -22.12
C LEU A 735 11.43 3.67 -21.65
N TYR A 736 10.88 4.45 -22.58
CA TYR A 736 10.09 5.65 -22.30
C TYR A 736 8.72 5.59 -23.00
N PRO A 737 7.83 4.64 -22.60
CA PRO A 737 6.48 4.56 -23.16
C PRO A 737 5.69 5.84 -22.78
N PRO A 738 5.08 6.58 -23.74
CA PRO A 738 4.43 7.87 -23.45
C PRO A 738 3.27 7.80 -22.43
N VAL A 739 2.63 6.63 -22.31
CA VAL A 739 1.75 6.24 -21.21
C VAL A 739 2.53 5.19 -20.40
N PRO A 740 3.16 5.53 -19.26
CA PRO A 740 3.98 4.58 -18.49
C PRO A 740 3.16 3.65 -17.58
N THR A 741 1.89 3.97 -17.34
CA THR A 741 1.01 3.28 -16.39
C THR A 741 0.17 2.17 -16.99
N THR A 742 -0.48 1.39 -16.12
CA THR A 742 -1.45 0.35 -16.45
C THR A 742 -2.71 0.96 -17.06
N VAL A 743 -3.16 0.48 -18.22
CA VAL A 743 -4.47 0.86 -18.78
C VAL A 743 -5.48 -0.23 -18.41
N ALA A 744 -5.98 -0.19 -17.19
CA ALA A 744 -6.76 -1.25 -16.55
C ALA A 744 -8.06 -1.65 -17.30
N ARG A 745 -8.53 -2.87 -17.04
CA ARG A 745 -9.76 -3.50 -17.54
C ARG A 745 -10.46 -4.30 -16.46
N TRP A 746 -11.78 -4.37 -16.52
CA TRP A 746 -12.59 -5.29 -15.73
C TRP A 746 -12.55 -6.70 -16.30
N VAL A 747 -12.33 -7.70 -15.44
CA VAL A 747 -12.55 -9.11 -15.76
C VAL A 747 -14.05 -9.37 -15.88
N PRO A 748 -14.53 -9.94 -17.00
CA PRO A 748 -15.96 -10.11 -17.25
C PRO A 748 -16.55 -11.37 -16.60
N GLY A 749 -17.89 -11.42 -16.51
CA GLY A 749 -18.63 -12.62 -16.14
C GLY A 749 -18.33 -13.12 -14.72
N LYS A 750 -18.02 -14.41 -14.59
CA LYS A 750 -17.61 -15.03 -13.30
C LYS A 750 -16.10 -14.93 -13.03
N GLY A 751 -15.31 -14.58 -14.03
CA GLY A 751 -13.85 -14.69 -14.01
C GLY A 751 -13.31 -15.26 -15.31
N GLU A 752 -11.99 -15.15 -15.46
CA GLU A 752 -11.23 -15.56 -16.63
C GLU A 752 -9.85 -16.07 -16.21
N GLU A 753 -9.30 -17.01 -16.97
CA GLU A 753 -7.90 -17.44 -16.80
C GLU A 753 -6.94 -16.48 -17.50
N ILE A 754 -5.93 -15.98 -16.79
CA ILE A 754 -4.86 -15.10 -17.29
C ILE A 754 -3.52 -15.69 -16.85
N ASP A 755 -2.60 -15.91 -17.78
CA ASP A 755 -1.29 -16.54 -17.54
C ASP A 755 -1.36 -17.83 -16.69
N GLY A 756 -2.34 -18.70 -16.97
CA GLY A 756 -2.55 -19.97 -16.25
C GLY A 756 -3.13 -19.84 -14.85
N LYS A 757 -3.57 -18.65 -14.42
CA LYS A 757 -4.20 -18.39 -13.12
C LYS A 757 -5.62 -17.86 -13.30
N TRP A 758 -6.55 -18.36 -12.49
CA TRP A 758 -7.93 -17.88 -12.48
C TRP A 758 -8.04 -16.53 -11.77
N VAL A 759 -8.70 -15.55 -12.41
CA VAL A 759 -9.00 -14.24 -11.83
C VAL A 759 -10.51 -14.06 -11.77
N PRO A 760 -11.11 -13.68 -10.63
CA PRO A 760 -12.56 -13.55 -10.49
C PRO A 760 -13.13 -12.36 -11.29
N GLY A 761 -14.39 -12.49 -11.68
CA GLY A 761 -15.14 -11.44 -12.38
C GLY A 761 -15.28 -10.20 -11.49
N GLY A 762 -15.17 -9.01 -12.08
CA GLY A 762 -15.17 -7.74 -11.35
C GLY A 762 -13.81 -7.32 -10.78
N ALA A 763 -12.75 -8.13 -10.88
CA ALA A 763 -11.38 -7.67 -10.63
C ALA A 763 -10.91 -6.71 -11.74
N ALA A 764 -10.05 -5.76 -11.39
CA ALA A 764 -9.30 -4.94 -12.32
C ALA A 764 -7.98 -5.63 -12.72
N VAL A 765 -7.68 -5.67 -14.01
CA VAL A 765 -6.46 -6.27 -14.57
C VAL A 765 -5.86 -5.40 -15.66
N GLY A 766 -4.55 -5.38 -15.78
CA GLY A 766 -3.91 -4.74 -16.93
C GLY A 766 -2.40 -4.91 -16.95
N CYS A 767 -1.80 -4.59 -18.10
CA CYS A 767 -0.35 -4.63 -18.28
C CYS A 767 0.25 -3.24 -18.03
N ASN A 768 1.27 -3.15 -17.18
CA ASN A 768 1.93 -1.88 -16.84
C ASN A 768 3.06 -1.57 -17.82
N GLN A 769 2.89 -0.56 -18.67
CA GLN A 769 3.77 -0.30 -19.81
C GLN A 769 5.26 -0.13 -19.44
N LEU A 770 5.55 0.65 -18.39
CA LEU A 770 6.92 0.87 -17.93
C LEU A 770 7.54 -0.44 -17.39
N SER A 771 6.77 -1.20 -16.61
CA SER A 771 7.21 -2.50 -16.06
C SER A 771 7.42 -3.55 -17.16
N CYS A 772 6.55 -3.57 -18.16
CA CYS A 772 6.67 -4.43 -19.35
C CYS A 772 7.99 -4.19 -20.08
N GLY A 773 8.37 -2.93 -20.27
CA GLY A 773 9.63 -2.55 -20.92
C GLY A 773 10.86 -2.81 -20.06
N HIS A 774 10.79 -2.57 -18.74
CA HIS A 774 11.95 -2.60 -17.82
C HIS A 774 12.24 -3.96 -17.17
N SER A 775 11.41 -4.99 -17.41
CA SER A 775 11.58 -6.31 -16.80
C SER A 775 12.63 -7.16 -17.51
N GLU A 776 13.63 -7.66 -16.76
CA GLU A 776 14.61 -8.64 -17.24
C GLU A 776 13.99 -10.02 -17.55
N LEU A 777 12.71 -10.25 -17.21
CA LEU A 777 11.94 -11.41 -17.65
C LEU A 777 11.47 -11.31 -19.11
N ASN A 778 11.40 -10.08 -19.64
CA ASN A 778 10.93 -9.79 -20.99
C ASN A 778 12.08 -9.41 -21.94
N PHE A 779 13.08 -8.67 -21.44
CA PHE A 779 14.18 -8.15 -22.26
C PHE A 779 15.52 -8.36 -21.56
N LYS A 780 16.49 -8.94 -22.25
CA LYS A 780 17.87 -9.05 -21.73
C LYS A 780 18.49 -7.65 -21.61
N ARG A 781 19.02 -7.29 -20.44
CA ARG A 781 19.56 -5.94 -20.16
C ARG A 781 18.47 -4.89 -20.38
N ALA A 782 17.30 -5.13 -19.80
CA ALA A 782 16.07 -4.36 -19.99
C ALA A 782 16.21 -2.87 -19.66
N ARG A 783 17.21 -2.46 -18.89
CA ARG A 783 17.37 -1.07 -18.45
C ARG A 783 18.34 -0.26 -19.31
N GLU A 784 19.03 -0.92 -20.24
CA GLU A 784 19.96 -0.29 -21.18
C GLU A 784 19.26 0.03 -22.51
N PHE A 785 19.67 1.13 -23.15
CA PHE A 785 19.17 1.56 -24.46
C PHE A 785 19.98 0.88 -25.57
N ILE A 786 19.45 -0.23 -26.08
CA ILE A 786 20.12 -1.08 -27.08
C ILE A 786 19.20 -1.21 -28.31
N PRO A 787 19.15 -0.20 -29.20
CA PRO A 787 18.43 -0.28 -30.47
C PRO A 787 18.72 -1.56 -31.26
N GLU A 788 19.95 -2.06 -31.19
CA GLU A 788 20.39 -3.26 -31.91
C GLU A 788 19.52 -4.51 -31.64
N ARG A 789 18.82 -4.60 -30.50
CA ARG A 789 17.89 -5.72 -30.22
C ARG A 789 16.72 -5.81 -31.22
N TRP A 790 16.39 -4.72 -31.91
CA TRP A 790 15.30 -4.62 -32.89
C TRP A 790 15.72 -4.86 -34.35
N LEU A 791 17.01 -5.11 -34.60
CA LEU A 791 17.55 -5.42 -35.93
C LEU A 791 17.50 -6.93 -36.21
N GLU A 792 17.95 -7.32 -37.41
CA GLU A 792 18.30 -8.71 -37.72
C GLU A 792 19.45 -9.16 -36.81
N LEU A 793 19.20 -10.13 -35.93
CA LEU A 793 20.15 -10.62 -34.94
C LEU A 793 21.04 -11.74 -35.52
N PRO A 794 22.33 -11.81 -35.16
CA PRO A 794 23.16 -12.98 -35.45
C PRO A 794 22.70 -14.19 -34.60
N PRO A 795 22.87 -15.44 -35.08
CA PRO A 795 22.56 -16.63 -34.31
C PRO A 795 23.34 -16.67 -32.98
N GLY A 796 22.66 -17.00 -31.87
CA GLY A 796 23.27 -16.98 -30.53
C GLY A 796 23.42 -15.58 -29.92
N SER A 797 22.71 -14.57 -30.43
CA SER A 797 22.65 -13.23 -29.84
C SER A 797 22.05 -13.28 -28.43
N GLU A 798 22.57 -12.49 -27.48
CA GLU A 798 22.00 -12.43 -26.13
C GLU A 798 20.55 -11.90 -26.10
N PHE A 799 20.10 -11.23 -27.19
CA PHE A 799 18.75 -10.68 -27.37
C PHE A 799 17.81 -11.60 -28.16
N GLU A 800 18.25 -12.82 -28.54
CA GLU A 800 17.48 -13.76 -29.36
C GLU A 800 16.18 -14.23 -28.66
N ASN A 801 16.14 -14.18 -27.32
CA ASN A 801 15.02 -14.61 -26.49
C ASN A 801 14.18 -13.44 -25.90
N ASP A 802 14.33 -12.21 -26.38
CA ASP A 802 13.54 -11.05 -25.92
C ASP A 802 12.04 -11.21 -26.31
N ASP A 803 11.12 -11.16 -25.33
CA ASP A 803 9.66 -11.06 -25.57
C ASP A 803 9.29 -9.64 -26.03
N LYS A 804 9.53 -9.39 -27.32
CA LYS A 804 9.16 -8.16 -28.02
C LYS A 804 7.64 -7.92 -28.05
N GLU A 805 6.80 -8.93 -27.84
CA GLU A 805 5.34 -8.76 -27.74
C GLU A 805 4.89 -8.25 -26.36
N ALA A 806 5.70 -8.40 -25.32
CA ALA A 806 5.40 -7.88 -23.98
C ALA A 806 5.33 -6.34 -23.92
N ARG A 807 5.87 -5.64 -24.92
CA ARG A 807 5.86 -4.17 -25.00
C ARG A 807 4.82 -3.69 -26.03
N GLN A 808 3.82 -2.92 -25.59
CA GLN A 808 2.68 -2.51 -26.42
C GLN A 808 2.31 -1.03 -26.22
N PRO A 809 3.19 -0.05 -26.53
CA PRO A 809 2.93 1.38 -26.25
C PRO A 809 1.70 1.96 -26.97
N PHE A 810 1.27 1.32 -28.06
CA PHE A 810 0.04 1.66 -28.80
C PHE A 810 -1.19 0.81 -28.39
N SER A 811 -1.02 -0.08 -27.41
CA SER A 811 -1.94 -1.17 -27.05
C SER A 811 -2.31 -2.08 -28.24
N MET A 812 -3.16 -3.08 -27.98
CA MET A 812 -3.56 -4.08 -28.97
C MET A 812 -5.07 -4.34 -28.94
N GLY A 813 -5.54 -5.18 -29.86
CA GLY A 813 -6.96 -5.56 -29.94
C GLY A 813 -7.91 -4.44 -30.38
N PRO A 814 -9.23 -4.58 -30.12
CA PRO A 814 -10.26 -3.64 -30.60
C PRO A 814 -10.08 -2.20 -30.10
N ARG A 815 -9.40 -2.00 -28.98
CA ARG A 815 -9.21 -0.69 -28.31
C ARG A 815 -7.81 -0.10 -28.55
N ASN A 816 -7.05 -0.60 -29.53
CA ASN A 816 -5.72 -0.09 -29.86
C ASN A 816 -5.71 1.38 -30.33
N CYS A 817 -4.55 2.02 -30.29
CA CYS A 817 -4.36 3.39 -30.77
C CYS A 817 -4.61 3.48 -32.29
N ILE A 818 -5.58 4.31 -32.68
CA ILE A 818 -5.87 4.59 -34.09
C ILE A 818 -4.72 5.34 -34.79
N GLY A 819 -4.02 6.19 -34.05
CA GLY A 819 -2.93 7.03 -34.55
C GLY A 819 -1.60 6.30 -34.77
N LYS A 820 -1.47 5.00 -34.45
CA LYS A 820 -0.18 4.26 -34.46
C LYS A 820 0.67 4.59 -35.69
N THR A 821 0.15 4.35 -36.90
CA THR A 821 0.89 4.56 -38.14
C THR A 821 1.25 6.02 -38.39
N MET A 822 0.39 6.97 -37.97
CA MET A 822 0.67 8.41 -38.05
C MET A 822 1.77 8.84 -37.08
N SER A 823 1.66 8.47 -35.80
CA SER A 823 2.68 8.82 -34.80
C SER A 823 4.06 8.26 -35.16
N TYR A 824 4.15 7.04 -35.72
CA TYR A 824 5.44 6.56 -36.22
C TYR A 824 6.00 7.40 -37.37
N ALA A 825 5.15 7.84 -38.31
CA ALA A 825 5.58 8.69 -39.42
C ALA A 825 6.04 10.07 -38.93
N GLU A 826 5.26 10.68 -38.04
CA GLU A 826 5.57 11.95 -37.36
C GLU A 826 6.91 11.87 -36.61
N MET A 827 7.07 10.89 -35.71
CA MET A 827 8.27 10.76 -34.90
C MET A 827 9.52 10.47 -35.75
N ARG A 828 9.39 9.64 -36.81
CA ARG A 828 10.48 9.40 -37.78
C ARG A 828 10.89 10.67 -38.51
N MET A 829 9.94 11.38 -39.12
CA MET A 829 10.23 12.59 -39.90
C MET A 829 10.79 13.71 -39.04
N VAL A 830 10.23 13.94 -37.85
CA VAL A 830 10.70 14.99 -36.93
C VAL A 830 12.09 14.67 -36.39
N LEU A 831 12.35 13.44 -35.93
CA LEU A 831 13.67 13.05 -35.41
C LEU A 831 14.74 13.10 -36.52
N ALA A 832 14.44 12.58 -37.70
CA ALA A 832 15.36 12.60 -38.83
C ALA A 832 15.68 14.02 -39.31
N LYS A 833 14.67 14.91 -39.41
CA LYS A 833 14.90 16.32 -39.77
C LYS A 833 15.71 17.08 -38.74
N VAL A 834 15.50 16.83 -37.44
CA VAL A 834 16.32 17.47 -36.39
C VAL A 834 17.77 17.01 -36.51
N LEU A 835 18.03 15.70 -36.55
CA LEU A 835 19.40 15.16 -36.60
C LEU A 835 20.13 15.42 -37.92
N LEU A 836 19.43 15.62 -39.05
CA LEU A 836 20.07 16.08 -40.30
C LEU A 836 20.50 17.55 -40.24
N ASN A 837 19.81 18.39 -39.46
CA ASN A 837 20.04 19.83 -39.44
C ASN A 837 20.92 20.30 -38.27
N PHE A 838 20.99 19.54 -37.18
CA PHE A 838 21.67 19.94 -35.95
C PHE A 838 22.44 18.80 -35.30
N ASP A 839 23.64 19.13 -34.81
CA ASP A 839 24.25 18.40 -33.71
C ASP A 839 23.41 18.61 -32.43
N LEU A 840 23.34 17.60 -31.56
CA LEU A 840 22.65 17.68 -30.28
C LEU A 840 23.56 17.24 -29.13
N GLU A 841 23.53 18.00 -28.04
CA GLU A 841 24.15 17.67 -26.76
C GLU A 841 23.20 18.08 -25.63
N LEU A 842 23.21 17.38 -24.49
CA LEU A 842 22.51 17.86 -23.28
C LEU A 842 23.20 19.12 -22.74
N ALA A 843 22.42 20.10 -22.29
CA ALA A 843 22.96 21.29 -21.62
C ALA A 843 23.59 20.93 -20.25
N ASP A 844 23.04 19.92 -19.57
CA ASP A 844 23.66 19.27 -18.42
C ASP A 844 23.66 17.73 -18.62
N PRO A 845 24.81 17.13 -18.98
CA PRO A 845 24.92 15.68 -19.11
C PRO A 845 24.79 14.90 -17.79
N SER A 846 24.90 15.57 -16.63
CA SER A 846 24.78 14.96 -15.31
C SER A 846 23.32 14.78 -14.85
N GLU A 847 22.38 15.53 -15.41
CA GLU A 847 20.95 15.41 -15.05
C GLU A 847 20.41 14.01 -15.39
N ASP A 848 19.70 13.40 -14.44
CA ASP A 848 18.92 12.17 -14.63
C ASP A 848 17.47 12.49 -15.02
N TRP A 849 17.32 13.20 -16.15
CA TRP A 849 16.10 13.87 -16.60
C TRP A 849 14.86 12.97 -16.55
N TRP A 850 14.95 11.72 -17.03
CA TRP A 850 13.84 10.77 -17.07
C TRP A 850 13.41 10.24 -15.69
N PHE A 851 14.33 10.06 -14.74
CA PHE A 851 14.00 9.50 -13.42
C PHE A 851 13.37 10.56 -12.52
N THR A 852 13.80 11.83 -12.65
CA THR A 852 13.28 12.93 -11.84
C THR A 852 11.88 13.43 -12.26
N GLN A 853 11.22 12.76 -13.22
CA GLN A 853 9.86 13.08 -13.69
C GLN A 853 8.78 12.28 -12.97
N ASP A 854 7.66 12.97 -12.72
CA ASP A 854 6.45 12.40 -12.15
C ASP A 854 5.65 11.64 -13.24
N THR A 855 5.12 10.47 -12.89
CA THR A 855 4.34 9.57 -13.74
C THR A 855 2.88 9.56 -13.28
N TYR A 856 2.03 10.35 -13.95
CA TYR A 856 0.57 10.22 -13.85
C TYR A 856 0.10 9.22 -14.93
N PHE A 857 -1.09 9.40 -15.52
CA PHE A 857 -1.48 8.65 -16.72
C PHE A 857 -0.50 8.85 -17.89
N VAL A 858 0.16 10.01 -17.93
CA VAL A 858 1.32 10.33 -18.78
C VAL A 858 2.40 10.97 -17.91
N TRP A 859 3.63 11.07 -18.44
CA TRP A 859 4.73 11.79 -17.83
C TRP A 859 4.42 13.29 -17.65
N GLU A 860 4.77 13.86 -16.48
CA GLU A 860 4.95 15.30 -16.32
C GLU A 860 6.28 15.70 -16.98
N LYS A 861 6.19 16.05 -18.27
CA LYS A 861 7.37 16.30 -19.11
C LYS A 861 8.10 17.58 -18.67
N LYS A 862 9.24 17.44 -18.01
CA LYS A 862 10.16 18.56 -17.72
C LYS A 862 10.77 19.13 -19.01
N PRO A 863 11.23 20.39 -19.01
CA PRO A 863 12.06 20.91 -20.10
C PRO A 863 13.27 20.00 -20.35
N LEU A 864 13.60 19.74 -21.61
CA LEU A 864 14.80 18.98 -22.00
C LEU A 864 15.76 19.92 -22.72
N MET A 865 16.68 20.50 -21.96
CA MET A 865 17.59 21.54 -22.45
C MET A 865 18.73 20.93 -23.27
N VAL A 866 18.79 21.26 -24.57
CA VAL A 866 19.92 20.90 -25.45
C VAL A 866 20.86 22.09 -25.65
N GLY A 867 22.15 21.88 -25.43
CA GLY A 867 23.15 22.94 -25.20
C GLY A 867 23.92 23.43 -26.42
N LYS A 868 24.20 22.54 -27.39
CA LYS A 868 24.93 22.88 -28.63
C LYS A 868 24.16 22.46 -29.90
N LEU A 869 23.04 23.14 -30.18
CA LEU A 869 22.37 23.09 -31.49
C LEU A 869 23.22 23.78 -32.58
N ARG A 870 24.37 23.19 -32.94
CA ARG A 870 25.17 23.67 -34.07
C ARG A 870 24.46 23.29 -35.37
N GLN A 871 24.31 24.26 -36.27
CA GLN A 871 23.86 23.96 -37.63
C GLN A 871 24.94 23.09 -38.29
N ALA A 872 24.55 21.94 -38.83
CA ALA A 872 25.47 21.00 -39.46
C ALA A 872 26.17 21.66 -40.68
N ASN A 873 27.43 22.09 -40.47
CA ASN A 873 28.31 22.50 -41.56
C ASN A 873 28.76 21.23 -42.32
N GLY A 874 28.89 21.33 -43.64
CA GLY A 874 28.94 20.17 -44.54
C GLY A 874 29.94 19.08 -44.14
N PHE A 875 29.48 17.82 -44.18
CA PHE A 875 30.21 16.61 -43.79
C PHE A 875 31.70 16.60 -44.19
N THR A 876 32.58 16.68 -43.19
CA THR A 876 34.00 16.30 -43.30
C THR A 876 34.39 15.40 -42.14
N ILE A 877 34.88 14.19 -42.46
CA ILE A 877 35.18 13.13 -41.48
C ILE A 877 36.61 13.33 -40.96
N SER A 878 36.80 14.35 -40.11
CA SER A 878 38.12 14.73 -39.56
C SER A 878 38.10 15.01 -38.05
N ASP A 879 37.09 15.73 -37.55
CA ASP A 879 37.22 16.46 -36.27
C ASP A 879 36.91 15.63 -35.01
N VAL A 880 36.72 14.32 -35.15
CA VAL A 880 36.51 13.37 -34.04
C VAL A 880 37.85 12.76 -33.55
N PHE A 881 38.94 12.90 -34.31
CA PHE A 881 40.22 12.22 -34.04
C PHE A 881 41.40 13.14 -33.68
N THR A 882 41.14 14.30 -33.06
CA THR A 882 42.17 15.30 -32.70
C THR A 882 42.13 15.76 -31.23
N ASN A 883 41.98 14.82 -30.29
CA ASN A 883 42.31 15.05 -28.86
C ASN A 883 42.84 13.78 -28.16
N ALA A 884 43.90 13.19 -28.73
CA ALA A 884 44.63 12.05 -28.16
C ALA A 884 46.15 12.24 -28.34
N SER A 885 46.70 13.36 -27.85
CA SER A 885 48.13 13.68 -27.97
C SER A 885 48.98 12.86 -26.98
N VAL A 886 49.48 11.73 -27.50
CA VAL A 886 50.67 10.95 -27.12
C VAL A 886 51.51 11.49 -25.94
N GLY A 887 51.80 10.59 -24.99
CA GLY A 887 52.81 10.76 -23.94
C GLY A 887 53.54 9.45 -23.64
N GLU A 888 54.26 8.89 -24.61
CA GLU A 888 55.13 7.73 -24.38
C GLU A 888 56.42 8.14 -23.64
N GLY A 889 56.89 7.33 -22.67
CA GLY A 889 57.96 7.77 -21.76
C GLY A 889 58.74 6.72 -20.96
N ALA A 890 58.62 5.42 -21.26
CA ALA A 890 59.38 4.28 -20.68
C ALA A 890 59.25 4.01 -19.16
N GLY A 891 59.33 2.73 -18.75
CA GLY A 891 59.22 2.34 -17.32
C GLY A 891 59.00 0.84 -17.06
N ILE A 892 59.95 0.00 -17.49
CA ILE A 892 59.86 -1.48 -17.42
C ILE A 892 59.87 -1.99 -15.96
N LEU A 893 58.83 -2.73 -15.51
CA LEU A 893 58.90 -4.16 -15.12
C LEU A 893 57.57 -4.68 -14.53
N ALA A 894 57.38 -6.00 -14.55
CA ALA A 894 56.30 -6.69 -13.85
C ALA A 894 56.82 -7.41 -12.59
N ILE A 895 55.94 -7.74 -11.62
CA ILE A 895 55.82 -9.07 -10.96
C ILE A 895 54.73 -9.05 -9.85
N SER A 896 54.31 -10.26 -9.48
CA SER A 896 53.18 -10.67 -8.62
C SER A 896 53.03 -10.03 -7.22
N THR A 897 51.75 -9.89 -6.86
CA THR A 897 51.15 -10.08 -5.52
C THR A 897 52.03 -10.58 -4.35
N HIS A 898 51.94 -9.91 -3.19
CA HIS A 898 51.56 -10.57 -1.93
C HIS A 898 51.17 -9.57 -0.79
N ARG A 899 50.50 -10.13 0.22
CA ARG A 899 50.54 -9.93 1.70
C ARG A 899 51.46 -8.80 2.28
N GLU A 900 51.20 -8.19 3.45
CA GLU A 900 50.37 -8.62 4.60
C GLU A 900 49.98 -7.49 5.61
N THR A 901 48.84 -7.67 6.30
CA THR A 901 48.45 -7.32 7.70
C THR A 901 48.95 -6.08 8.50
N VAL A 902 47.98 -5.53 9.26
CA VAL A 902 48.04 -4.97 10.66
C VAL A 902 48.48 -3.49 10.89
N GLY A 903 47.78 -2.84 11.84
CA GLY A 903 48.03 -1.46 12.36
C GLY A 903 48.87 -1.45 13.66
N PRO A 904 48.51 -0.72 14.75
CA PRO A 904 47.29 0.08 15.03
C PRO A 904 47.53 1.43 15.78
N THR A 905 46.45 2.09 16.28
CA THR A 905 46.43 3.10 17.41
C THR A 905 47.17 4.47 17.19
N VAL A 906 46.96 5.60 17.91
CA VAL A 906 46.03 6.07 18.99
C VAL A 906 45.99 7.64 19.03
N PHE A 907 44.88 8.25 19.49
CA PHE A 907 44.62 9.63 20.03
C PHE A 907 45.59 10.82 19.80
N ALA A 908 45.03 12.02 19.51
CA ALA A 908 44.98 13.18 20.43
C ALA A 908 44.39 14.48 19.78
N ARG A 909 43.96 15.46 20.62
CA ARG A 909 43.69 16.87 20.23
C ARG A 909 44.91 17.77 20.53
N PRO A 910 44.91 19.04 20.08
CA PRO A 910 44.57 20.12 21.04
C PRO A 910 43.63 21.22 20.48
N ASP A 911 43.17 22.13 21.36
CA ASP A 911 42.29 23.27 21.06
C ASP A 911 43.09 24.58 20.78
N SER A 912 42.49 25.59 20.11
CA SER A 912 42.13 26.90 20.75
C SER A 912 41.85 28.10 19.79
N SER A 913 40.62 28.62 19.86
CA SER A 913 40.21 30.06 19.90
C SER A 913 40.45 31.11 18.79
N THR A 914 39.44 32.01 18.69
CA THR A 914 39.34 33.37 18.07
C THR A 914 38.91 33.49 16.58
N SER A 915 38.11 34.49 16.14
CA SER A 915 37.03 35.27 16.80
C SER A 915 36.25 36.19 15.82
N VAL A 916 34.90 36.27 15.97
CA VAL A 916 33.99 37.40 15.58
C VAL A 916 33.81 37.76 14.08
N GLY A 917 32.55 38.00 13.68
CA GLY A 917 32.19 38.76 12.46
C GLY A 917 30.76 38.49 11.94
N ASP A 918 29.76 39.28 12.33
CA ASP A 918 28.36 39.14 11.89
C ASP A 918 27.69 40.53 11.68
N VAL A 919 27.00 40.75 10.54
CA VAL A 919 26.44 42.05 10.11
C VAL A 919 25.21 41.87 9.18
N SER A 920 24.19 42.72 9.35
CA SER A 920 22.93 42.83 8.58
C SER A 920 22.52 44.33 8.46
N PRO A 921 21.34 44.77 7.92
CA PRO A 921 20.32 44.13 7.08
C PRO A 921 20.33 44.66 5.60
N PRO A 922 19.60 45.68 5.06
CA PRO A 922 18.43 46.49 5.50
C PRO A 922 17.25 46.69 4.46
N TYR A 923 16.00 46.73 4.97
CA TYR A 923 14.89 47.68 4.57
C TYR A 923 14.24 47.59 3.15
N GLN A 924 12.99 48.01 2.87
CA GLN A 924 11.75 48.25 3.66
C GLN A 924 10.53 48.42 2.70
N PHE A 925 9.28 48.23 3.16
CA PHE A 925 8.23 49.28 3.20
C PHE A 925 6.93 48.86 3.93
N ARG A 926 6.09 49.84 4.32
CA ARG A 926 4.83 49.69 5.09
C ARG A 926 3.61 50.27 4.34
N ARG A 927 2.38 49.86 4.74
CA ARG A 927 1.25 50.80 4.98
C ARG A 927 0.12 50.23 5.85
N SER A 928 -0.63 51.14 6.49
CA SER A 928 -1.86 50.95 7.29
C SER A 928 -2.91 52.00 6.83
N SER A 929 -4.08 52.30 7.43
CA SER A 929 -4.74 52.02 8.73
C SER A 929 -6.23 52.48 8.62
N SER A 930 -7.22 52.17 9.46
CA SER A 930 -7.39 51.16 10.55
C SER A 930 -8.81 51.27 11.15
N ALA A 931 -9.38 50.15 11.63
CA ALA A 931 -10.45 50.04 12.65
C ALA A 931 -11.89 50.55 12.39
N ARG A 932 -12.89 49.70 12.70
CA ARG A 932 -14.07 50.03 13.56
C ARG A 932 -14.78 48.76 14.06
N ARG A 933 -15.47 48.87 15.21
CA ARG A 933 -16.38 47.85 15.79
C ARG A 933 -17.83 48.22 15.47
N THR A 934 -18.70 47.22 15.27
CA THR A 934 -20.06 47.15 15.84
C THR A 934 -20.62 45.72 15.78
N SER A 935 -21.62 45.44 16.61
CA SER A 935 -22.32 44.15 16.73
C SER A 935 -23.70 44.17 16.06
N ARG A 936 -24.22 43.00 15.67
CA ARG A 936 -25.57 42.50 16.08
C ARG A 936 -25.87 41.07 15.59
N THR A 937 -27.05 40.59 15.97
CA THR A 937 -27.47 39.18 16.04
C THR A 937 -28.63 38.85 15.08
N GLN A 938 -28.97 37.56 14.97
CA GLN A 938 -30.23 36.97 14.45
C GLN A 938 -30.47 36.90 12.92
N MET A 939 -30.52 35.66 12.41
CA MET A 939 -31.69 34.93 11.85
C MET A 939 -32.74 35.65 10.95
N PRO A 940 -33.51 34.90 10.11
CA PRO A 940 -33.26 33.60 9.44
C PRO A 940 -33.77 33.61 7.97
N VAL A 941 -34.04 32.42 7.39
CA VAL A 941 -35.03 32.04 6.34
C VAL A 941 -34.42 30.99 5.39
N GLY A 942 -35.23 30.04 4.91
CA GLY A 942 -34.85 28.97 3.97
C GLY A 942 -35.99 28.60 3.02
N CYS A 943 -35.87 27.44 2.35
CA CYS A 943 -36.67 27.00 1.17
C CYS A 943 -36.38 27.88 -0.08
N VAL A 944 -36.44 27.37 -1.31
CA VAL A 944 -37.03 26.12 -1.82
C VAL A 944 -36.02 24.98 -1.96
#